data_AF-A0A4S4C7D8-F1
#
_entry.id   AF-A0A4S4C7D8-F1
#
_cell.length_a   1.000
_cell.length_b   1.000
_cell.length_c   1.000
_cell.angle_alpha   90.00
_cell.angle_beta   90.00
_cell.angle_gamma   90.00
#
_symmetry.space_group_name_H-M   'P 1'
#
loop_
_entity.id
_entity.type
_entity.pdbx_description
1 polymer ?
#
loop_
_entity_poly.entity_id
_entity_poly.type
_entity_poly.pdbx_seq_one_letter_code
_entity_poly.pdbx_strand_id
1 'polypeptide(L)'
;MNSNHRADNRAAQSQSGLRMRLERLDRGLVAATVPEGVFLSWRLLREEATGYSDRGLMGTDFRVYRDGSSIATVADSTNYVDRDGTPESRYEVRAVSGGKETDRSREVQPWANACTELPLLKPEAGVTPAGEAYSYSANDMSVGDVDGDGQYELFVKWDPSNSHDVSHSGYTGPVYLDCYRLDGTLLYRIDLGVNIRAGAHYTQFLVYDFDGDGRAELMLKTAPGTRTIRYDADRNRVSETFVRLLPEDEEAGCRQEDDYRMSSRDYEEHLTELFLHWHEHEEVIAGRWPAALEECFGIERRYEYPLSREDAERLTAYFLDVYAPSRSERNRLREFEGFILSGPEYLTVFRGETGEELQTIRYKPGRHDDGLMWGDYSWNRIEPGNRVDRFLAGVAYLDGTNPYAVFARGYYTRAAAVAYGWDGKSLRELWCADSGWVRMNNPFADTLRLRDGDSPSHGSLAGQGAHSLSVADVDGDGCQEIVYGAATIDHDGSIAYSSGGILPEGSSSPGAYAKLGHGDALHVANIDPDRPGLEIFMVHENGVHAPYGYTLRDAATGEVLHGAFADGDVGRGMIGQVVPDVRGLQMWSSEDIHSRDTGGLLSAKGERIDARAPGTNMSIRWAADMTTQIVAGSFDEDIEINDWRRGRMLLAEGARSNNGTKGNPCLVADLFGDWREELLVRTADSSAIRIYLSTELTHRKLYTLMHDPQYRVGVAWQNVAYNQPCCTSFYLASDIDWSKVPLAD
;
A
#
# COMPACT_ATOMS: atom_id res chain seq x y z
N MET A 1 -51.13 27.76 -34.46
CA MET A 1 -49.88 28.07 -35.18
C MET A 1 -49.04 28.91 -34.22
N ASN A 2 -48.45 28.34 -33.17
CA ASN A 2 -47.19 27.58 -33.12
C ASN A 2 -46.00 28.30 -33.78
N SER A 3 -45.15 28.90 -32.94
CA SER A 3 -43.70 28.83 -33.10
C SER A 3 -43.03 29.05 -31.73
N ASN A 4 -42.48 27.96 -31.20
CA ASN A 4 -41.74 27.84 -29.96
C ASN A 4 -40.40 28.60 -29.99
N HIS A 5 -40.04 29.24 -28.88
CA HIS A 5 -38.64 29.43 -28.48
C HIS A 5 -38.42 28.68 -27.17
N ARG A 6 -37.83 27.48 -27.27
CA ARG A 6 -37.13 26.83 -26.16
C ARG A 6 -35.67 27.28 -26.25
N ALA A 7 -35.19 27.94 -25.21
CA ALA A 7 -33.77 28.14 -24.96
C ALA A 7 -33.19 26.82 -24.42
N ASP A 8 -32.03 26.46 -24.95
CA ASP A 8 -31.30 25.24 -24.66
C ASP A 8 -30.85 25.16 -23.20
N ASN A 9 -31.40 24.17 -22.50
CA ASN A 9 -30.90 23.67 -21.22
C ASN A 9 -29.85 22.59 -21.55
N ARG A 10 -28.62 22.99 -21.85
CA ARG A 10 -27.45 22.09 -21.97
C ARG A 10 -26.45 22.42 -20.86
N ALA A 11 -26.80 22.03 -19.65
CA ALA A 11 -25.92 21.86 -18.49
C ALA A 11 -26.67 20.98 -17.48
N ALA A 12 -26.97 19.75 -17.89
CA ALA A 12 -27.26 18.67 -16.97
C ALA A 12 -26.04 17.75 -17.06
N GLN A 13 -25.28 17.72 -15.97
CA GLN A 13 -24.18 16.80 -15.75
C GLN A 13 -24.63 15.39 -16.15
N SER A 14 -23.94 14.78 -17.10
CA SER A 14 -23.98 13.34 -17.27
C SER A 14 -23.23 12.73 -16.09
N GLN A 15 -23.91 12.52 -14.97
CA GLN A 15 -23.56 11.42 -14.08
C GLN A 15 -23.84 10.14 -14.86
N SER A 16 -22.85 9.71 -15.63
CA SER A 16 -22.70 8.32 -16.03
C SER A 16 -22.28 7.61 -14.77
N GLY A 17 -23.21 6.98 -14.03
CA GLY A 17 -22.85 6.33 -12.79
C GLY A 17 -21.88 5.19 -13.06
N LEU A 18 -20.82 5.22 -12.27
CA LEU A 18 -19.75 4.25 -12.22
C LEU A 18 -20.33 2.86 -11.95
N ARG A 19 -20.08 1.92 -12.88
CA ARG A 19 -20.49 0.51 -12.76
C ARG A 19 -19.33 -0.37 -12.32
N MET A 20 -18.41 0.19 -11.52
CA MET A 20 -17.29 -0.54 -10.93
C MET A 20 -17.82 -1.77 -10.18
N ARG A 21 -17.36 -2.95 -10.58
CA ARG A 21 -17.76 -4.23 -10.00
C ARG A 21 -17.12 -4.38 -8.63
N LEU A 22 -17.95 -4.32 -7.59
CA LEU A 22 -17.55 -4.49 -6.19
C LEU A 22 -17.97 -5.88 -5.69
N GLU A 23 -17.43 -6.26 -4.54
CA GLU A 23 -17.70 -7.56 -3.90
C GLU A 23 -19.17 -7.67 -3.47
N ARG A 24 -19.71 -8.89 -3.51
CA ARG A 24 -21.02 -9.16 -2.93
C ARG A 24 -20.87 -9.48 -1.45
N LEU A 25 -21.03 -8.47 -0.61
CA LEU A 25 -20.92 -8.64 0.84
C LEU A 25 -22.21 -9.13 1.50
N ASP A 26 -22.05 -9.92 2.56
CA ASP A 26 -23.14 -10.27 3.46
C ASP A 26 -23.50 -9.08 4.37
N ARG A 27 -24.42 -9.29 5.30
CA ARG A 27 -24.87 -8.24 6.21
C ARG A 27 -23.77 -7.77 7.18
N GLY A 28 -22.66 -8.51 7.33
CA GLY A 28 -21.59 -8.21 8.27
C GLY A 28 -22.10 -8.00 9.69
N LEU A 29 -23.17 -8.71 10.10
CA LEU A 29 -23.75 -8.49 11.42
C LEU A 29 -22.73 -8.88 12.49
N VAL A 30 -22.42 -7.94 13.39
CA VAL A 30 -21.59 -8.17 14.56
C VAL A 30 -22.35 -7.76 15.81
N ALA A 31 -22.10 -8.47 16.92
CA ALA A 31 -22.64 -8.15 18.22
C ALA A 31 -21.52 -8.20 19.28
N ALA A 32 -21.53 -7.27 20.24
CA ALA A 32 -20.58 -7.24 21.34
C ALA A 32 -21.27 -6.85 22.65
N THR A 33 -20.86 -7.51 23.73
CA THR A 33 -21.34 -7.20 25.07
C THR A 33 -20.72 -5.88 25.54
N VAL A 34 -21.56 -4.96 25.98
CA VAL A 34 -21.19 -3.63 26.49
C VAL A 34 -21.87 -3.38 27.84
N PRO A 35 -21.43 -2.40 28.65
CA PRO A 35 -22.03 -2.16 29.96
C PRO A 35 -23.56 -1.92 29.92
N GLU A 36 -24.06 -1.34 28.82
CA GLU A 36 -25.47 -1.01 28.61
C GLU A 36 -26.31 -2.15 28.03
N GLY A 37 -25.72 -3.31 27.70
CA GLY A 37 -26.41 -4.45 27.08
C GLY A 37 -25.59 -5.12 25.98
N VAL A 38 -26.20 -5.37 24.83
CA VAL A 38 -25.51 -5.86 23.62
C VAL A 38 -25.55 -4.78 22.54
N PHE A 39 -24.37 -4.34 22.12
CA PHE A 39 -24.21 -3.49 20.94
C PHE A 39 -24.25 -4.37 19.68
N LEU A 40 -24.98 -3.93 18.67
CA LEU A 40 -25.08 -4.55 17.35
C LEU A 40 -24.72 -3.55 16.27
N SER A 41 -24.06 -4.02 15.23
CA SER A 41 -23.78 -3.24 14.02
C SER A 41 -23.85 -4.12 12.78
N TRP A 42 -24.24 -3.56 11.64
CA TRP A 42 -24.32 -4.27 10.36
C TRP A 42 -24.19 -3.33 9.18
N ARG A 43 -23.92 -3.91 8.00
CA ARG A 43 -23.69 -3.14 6.79
C ARG A 43 -25.00 -2.62 6.22
N LEU A 44 -25.00 -1.37 5.79
CA LEU A 44 -25.85 -0.94 4.68
C LEU A 44 -25.07 -1.23 3.39
N LEU A 45 -25.65 -1.99 2.46
CA LEU A 45 -25.01 -2.21 1.16
C LEU A 45 -25.28 -1.01 0.25
N ARG A 46 -24.36 -0.68 -0.65
CA ARG A 46 -24.50 0.51 -1.51
C ARG A 46 -25.78 0.49 -2.36
N GLU A 47 -26.20 -0.66 -2.85
CA GLU A 47 -27.41 -0.88 -3.65
C GLU A 47 -28.70 -0.66 -2.83
N GLU A 48 -28.59 -0.65 -1.51
CA GLU A 48 -29.71 -0.41 -0.60
C GLU A 48 -29.88 1.08 -0.25
N ALA A 49 -28.90 1.92 -0.60
CA ALA A 49 -28.96 3.36 -0.44
C ALA A 49 -29.63 4.01 -1.66
N THR A 50 -30.74 4.71 -1.44
CA THR A 50 -31.61 5.26 -2.51
C THR A 50 -31.86 6.76 -2.40
N GLY A 51 -31.25 7.41 -1.41
CA GLY A 51 -31.38 8.85 -1.19
C GLY A 51 -30.57 9.30 0.01
N TYR A 52 -30.85 10.51 0.48
CA TYR A 52 -30.15 11.13 1.60
C TYR A 52 -31.09 11.96 2.48
N SER A 53 -30.64 12.20 3.71
CA SER A 53 -31.26 13.06 4.72
C SER A 53 -30.19 13.91 5.40
N ASP A 54 -30.58 14.81 6.30
CA ASP A 54 -29.63 15.63 7.09
C ASP A 54 -28.68 14.79 7.96
N ARG A 55 -29.02 13.51 8.22
CA ARG A 55 -28.30 12.65 9.16
C ARG A 55 -27.62 11.46 8.51
N GLY A 56 -27.84 11.18 7.24
CA GLY A 56 -27.34 9.96 6.61
C GLY A 56 -28.01 9.65 5.29
N LEU A 57 -27.53 8.59 4.65
CA LEU A 57 -28.20 7.96 3.53
C LEU A 57 -29.57 7.39 3.93
N MET A 58 -30.49 7.40 2.99
CA MET A 58 -31.82 6.80 3.10
C MET A 58 -31.89 5.52 2.27
N GLY A 59 -32.86 4.65 2.57
CA GLY A 59 -33.07 3.42 1.81
C GLY A 59 -33.66 2.31 2.68
N THR A 60 -33.07 1.13 2.60
CA THR A 60 -33.50 -0.06 3.36
C THR A 60 -33.51 0.18 4.86
N ASP A 61 -34.62 -0.16 5.52
CA ASP A 61 -34.73 -0.22 6.98
C ASP A 61 -34.35 -1.61 7.49
N PHE A 62 -34.16 -1.79 8.80
CA PHE A 62 -33.70 -3.04 9.37
C PHE A 62 -34.53 -3.47 10.57
N ARG A 63 -34.99 -4.73 10.59
CA ARG A 63 -35.55 -5.35 11.79
C ARG A 63 -34.48 -6.13 12.52
N VAL A 64 -34.34 -5.86 13.81
CA VAL A 64 -33.44 -6.57 14.70
C VAL A 64 -34.24 -7.68 15.40
N TYR A 65 -33.71 -8.89 15.36
CA TYR A 65 -34.26 -10.06 16.02
C TYR A 65 -33.32 -10.53 17.13
N ARG A 66 -33.90 -10.87 18.29
CA ARG A 66 -33.24 -11.62 19.35
C ARG A 66 -34.01 -12.93 19.58
N ASP A 67 -33.30 -14.05 19.55
CA ASP A 67 -33.85 -15.41 19.79
C ASP A 67 -35.11 -15.68 18.94
N GLY A 68 -35.07 -15.26 17.67
CA GLY A 68 -36.17 -15.42 16.71
C GLY A 68 -37.33 -14.43 16.83
N SER A 69 -37.31 -13.51 17.80
CA SER A 69 -38.35 -12.48 17.99
C SER A 69 -37.85 -11.09 17.58
N SER A 70 -38.64 -10.33 16.82
CA SER A 70 -38.31 -8.95 16.48
C SER A 70 -38.37 -8.08 17.73
N ILE A 71 -37.29 -7.34 18.01
CA ILE A 71 -37.17 -6.45 19.17
C ILE A 71 -37.13 -4.98 18.78
N ALA A 72 -36.71 -4.65 17.56
CA ALA A 72 -36.62 -3.27 17.07
C ALA A 72 -36.77 -3.18 15.54
N THR A 73 -37.08 -1.97 15.06
CA THR A 73 -36.89 -1.56 13.66
C THR A 73 -36.04 -0.30 13.64
N VAL A 74 -34.94 -0.33 12.90
CA VAL A 74 -33.93 0.73 12.81
C VAL A 74 -33.92 1.29 11.39
N ALA A 75 -34.10 2.60 11.25
CA ALA A 75 -34.25 3.26 9.95
C ALA A 75 -33.16 4.32 9.68
N ASP A 76 -32.58 4.90 10.73
CA ASP A 76 -31.70 6.08 10.70
C ASP A 76 -30.22 5.75 10.91
N SER A 77 -29.88 4.47 11.06
CA SER A 77 -28.53 3.96 11.31
C SER A 77 -28.47 2.48 10.92
N THR A 78 -27.31 1.86 11.09
CA THR A 78 -27.13 0.40 11.00
C THR A 78 -26.45 -0.17 12.23
N ASN A 79 -26.79 0.39 13.40
CA ASN A 79 -26.41 -0.13 14.70
C ASN A 79 -27.60 -0.08 15.67
N TYR A 80 -27.47 -0.79 16.78
CA TYR A 80 -28.49 -0.83 17.83
C TYR A 80 -27.88 -1.28 19.15
N VAL A 81 -28.44 -0.84 20.29
CA VAL A 81 -28.11 -1.42 21.61
C VAL A 81 -29.35 -2.08 22.18
N ASP A 82 -29.28 -3.40 22.34
CA ASP A 82 -30.28 -4.17 23.06
C ASP A 82 -29.93 -4.21 24.56
N ARG A 83 -30.67 -3.44 25.36
CA ARG A 83 -30.48 -3.35 26.81
C ARG A 83 -30.91 -4.61 27.58
N ASP A 84 -31.75 -5.43 26.96
CA ASP A 84 -32.23 -6.68 27.55
C ASP A 84 -31.43 -7.90 27.06
N GLY A 85 -30.44 -7.65 26.18
CA GLY A 85 -29.57 -8.66 25.61
C GLY A 85 -28.59 -9.27 26.63
N THR A 86 -28.26 -10.54 26.45
CA THR A 86 -27.26 -11.27 27.24
C THR A 86 -26.18 -11.90 26.34
N PRO A 87 -25.05 -12.35 26.88
CA PRO A 87 -24.02 -13.07 26.10
C PRO A 87 -24.53 -14.34 25.40
N GLU A 88 -25.62 -14.96 25.89
CA GLU A 88 -26.24 -16.15 25.30
C GLU A 88 -27.28 -15.82 24.22
N SER A 89 -27.64 -14.55 24.09
CA SER A 89 -28.63 -14.10 23.10
C SER A 89 -28.13 -14.34 21.68
N ARG A 90 -29.06 -14.67 20.78
CA ARG A 90 -28.77 -14.87 19.36
C ARG A 90 -29.44 -13.80 18.52
N TYR A 91 -28.67 -13.17 17.64
CA TYR A 91 -29.13 -12.01 16.87
C TYR A 91 -29.14 -12.24 15.38
N GLU A 92 -30.16 -11.69 14.74
CA GLU A 92 -30.26 -11.58 13.29
C GLU A 92 -30.76 -10.19 12.92
N VAL A 93 -30.37 -9.72 11.75
CA VAL A 93 -30.89 -8.51 11.14
C VAL A 93 -31.51 -8.85 9.80
N ARG A 94 -32.67 -8.26 9.55
CA ARG A 94 -33.39 -8.42 8.29
C ARG A 94 -33.60 -7.08 7.62
N ALA A 95 -33.14 -6.98 6.39
CA ALA A 95 -33.41 -5.84 5.53
C ALA A 95 -34.92 -5.75 5.25
N VAL A 96 -35.48 -4.55 5.31
CA VAL A 96 -36.88 -4.25 5.06
C VAL A 96 -36.97 -3.19 3.95
N SER A 97 -37.57 -3.58 2.83
CA SER A 97 -37.85 -2.68 1.71
C SER A 97 -39.32 -2.77 1.32
N GLY A 98 -39.98 -1.62 1.12
CA GLY A 98 -41.42 -1.54 0.85
C GLY A 98 -42.29 -2.21 1.93
N GLY A 99 -41.81 -2.22 3.18
CA GLY A 99 -42.48 -2.87 4.33
C GLY A 99 -42.35 -4.39 4.40
N LYS A 100 -41.59 -5.01 3.50
CA LYS A 100 -41.34 -6.47 3.45
C LYS A 100 -39.90 -6.79 3.76
N GLU A 101 -39.65 -7.89 4.47
CA GLU A 101 -38.31 -8.42 4.66
C GLU A 101 -37.75 -8.96 3.33
N THR A 102 -36.56 -8.52 2.93
CA THR A 102 -35.95 -8.83 1.63
C THR A 102 -34.65 -9.61 1.72
N ASP A 103 -33.91 -9.48 2.83
CA ASP A 103 -32.65 -10.17 3.10
C ASP A 103 -32.51 -10.45 4.61
N ARG A 104 -31.75 -11.47 4.99
CA ARG A 104 -31.54 -11.93 6.37
C ARG A 104 -30.06 -12.24 6.59
N SER A 105 -29.48 -11.68 7.65
CA SER A 105 -28.11 -11.99 8.07
C SER A 105 -27.95 -13.44 8.55
N ARG A 106 -26.70 -13.89 8.64
CA ARG A 106 -26.37 -15.03 9.52
C ARG A 106 -26.73 -14.67 10.97
N GLU A 107 -27.02 -15.70 11.76
CA GLU A 107 -27.23 -15.54 13.19
C GLU A 107 -25.87 -15.39 13.90
N VAL A 108 -25.75 -14.43 14.82
CA VAL A 108 -24.52 -14.22 15.59
C VAL A 108 -24.77 -14.23 17.09
N GLN A 109 -23.72 -14.58 17.84
CA GLN A 109 -23.67 -14.38 19.28
C GLN A 109 -22.79 -13.18 19.62
N PRO A 110 -23.09 -12.45 20.70
CA PRO A 110 -22.25 -11.37 21.16
C PRO A 110 -20.85 -11.83 21.56
N TRP A 111 -19.85 -11.08 21.15
CA TRP A 111 -18.52 -11.18 21.74
C TRP A 111 -18.58 -10.78 23.22
N ALA A 112 -17.63 -11.29 24.00
CA ALA A 112 -17.55 -10.99 25.44
C ALA A 112 -17.26 -9.49 25.71
N ASN A 113 -16.68 -8.79 24.74
CA ASN A 113 -16.40 -7.36 24.76
C ASN A 113 -16.25 -6.86 23.31
N ALA A 114 -15.90 -5.58 23.12
CA ALA A 114 -15.70 -4.95 21.81
C ALA A 114 -14.42 -5.39 21.06
N CYS A 115 -13.87 -6.56 21.41
CA CYS A 115 -12.70 -7.16 20.81
C CYS A 115 -12.91 -8.67 20.67
N THR A 116 -12.43 -9.23 19.57
CA THR A 116 -12.28 -10.68 19.37
C THR A 116 -10.84 -11.00 18.99
N GLU A 117 -10.45 -12.28 19.09
CA GLU A 117 -9.13 -12.77 18.71
C GLU A 117 -9.24 -13.78 17.57
N LEU A 118 -8.47 -13.56 16.51
CA LEU A 118 -8.21 -14.53 15.45
C LEU A 118 -6.96 -15.34 15.83
N PRO A 119 -7.09 -16.61 16.24
CA PRO A 119 -5.93 -17.42 16.65
C PRO A 119 -5.08 -17.83 15.45
N LEU A 120 -3.81 -17.43 15.46
CA LEU A 120 -2.86 -17.69 14.38
C LEU A 120 -2.09 -19.00 14.58
N LEU A 121 -1.58 -19.58 13.49
CA LEU A 121 -0.56 -20.62 13.51
C LEU A 121 0.82 -19.97 13.29
N LYS A 122 1.45 -19.53 14.37
CA LYS A 122 2.77 -18.88 14.31
C LYS A 122 3.82 -19.80 13.65
N PRO A 123 4.55 -19.34 12.61
CA PRO A 123 5.65 -20.08 12.03
C PRO A 123 6.77 -20.34 13.04
N GLU A 124 7.47 -21.46 12.87
CA GLU A 124 8.64 -21.79 13.68
C GLU A 124 9.80 -20.81 13.41
N ALA A 125 10.62 -20.58 14.43
CA ALA A 125 11.86 -19.84 14.30
C ALA A 125 12.86 -20.57 13.37
N GLY A 126 13.80 -19.83 12.81
CA GLY A 126 14.82 -20.38 11.91
C GLY A 126 16.20 -19.79 12.14
N VAL A 127 17.16 -20.24 11.33
CA VAL A 127 18.55 -19.77 11.34
C VAL A 127 18.99 -19.51 9.90
N THR A 128 19.63 -18.37 9.64
CA THR A 128 20.13 -18.00 8.31
C THR A 128 21.42 -18.78 7.96
N PRO A 129 21.86 -18.77 6.69
CA PRO A 129 23.16 -19.33 6.32
C PRO A 129 24.36 -18.76 7.11
N ALA A 130 24.26 -17.50 7.56
CA ALA A 130 25.25 -16.85 8.41
C ALA A 130 25.20 -17.28 9.89
N GLY A 131 24.26 -18.15 10.27
CA GLY A 131 24.10 -18.63 11.65
C GLY A 131 23.28 -17.69 12.55
N GLU A 132 22.64 -16.67 11.99
CA GLU A 132 21.77 -15.75 12.73
C GLU A 132 20.40 -16.39 12.97
N ALA A 133 19.96 -16.44 14.22
CA ALA A 133 18.63 -16.91 14.57
C ALA A 133 17.57 -15.81 14.35
N TYR A 134 16.41 -16.19 13.83
CA TYR A 134 15.27 -15.31 13.66
C TYR A 134 13.97 -15.98 14.13
N SER A 135 13.01 -15.16 14.51
CA SER A 135 11.64 -15.56 14.86
C SER A 135 10.63 -14.82 14.00
N TYR A 136 9.34 -15.04 14.18
CA TYR A 136 8.29 -14.40 13.39
C TYR A 136 7.35 -13.53 14.22
N SER A 137 6.88 -12.45 13.60
CA SER A 137 5.71 -11.68 14.03
C SER A 137 4.71 -11.57 12.89
N ALA A 138 3.41 -11.61 13.22
CA ALA A 138 2.38 -11.25 12.25
C ALA A 138 2.59 -9.79 11.85
N ASN A 139 2.32 -9.43 10.61
CA ASN A 139 2.69 -8.14 10.05
C ASN A 139 1.52 -7.56 9.23
N ASP A 140 1.80 -6.93 8.08
CA ASP A 140 0.77 -6.34 7.22
C ASP A 140 -0.28 -7.36 6.79
N MET A 141 -1.53 -6.91 6.70
CA MET A 141 -2.67 -7.73 6.30
C MET A 141 -3.42 -7.13 5.10
N SER A 142 -4.20 -7.97 4.42
CA SER A 142 -5.21 -7.58 3.44
C SER A 142 -6.42 -8.50 3.55
N VAL A 143 -7.46 -8.26 2.76
CA VAL A 143 -8.73 -8.98 2.83
C VAL A 143 -9.31 -9.28 1.45
N GLY A 144 -10.07 -10.37 1.36
CA GLY A 144 -10.88 -10.72 0.20
C GLY A 144 -11.81 -11.87 0.54
N ASP A 145 -13.01 -11.88 -0.04
CA ASP A 145 -13.95 -13.01 0.05
C ASP A 145 -13.49 -14.10 -0.92
N VAL A 146 -12.88 -15.17 -0.41
CA VAL A 146 -12.23 -16.17 -1.28
C VAL A 146 -13.16 -17.30 -1.69
N ASP A 147 -14.30 -17.45 -1.02
CA ASP A 147 -15.26 -18.54 -1.29
C ASP A 147 -16.66 -18.05 -1.72
N GLY A 148 -16.82 -16.74 -1.87
CA GLY A 148 -17.98 -16.05 -2.41
C GLY A 148 -19.16 -16.03 -1.44
N ASP A 149 -18.92 -16.19 -0.14
CA ASP A 149 -19.97 -16.29 0.87
C ASP A 149 -20.42 -14.94 1.46
N GLY A 150 -19.73 -13.86 1.06
CA GLY A 150 -19.94 -12.48 1.46
C GLY A 150 -19.17 -12.04 2.72
N GLN A 151 -18.33 -12.90 3.29
CA GLN A 151 -17.44 -12.60 4.41
C GLN A 151 -16.00 -12.48 3.91
N TYR A 152 -15.22 -11.63 4.59
CA TYR A 152 -13.81 -11.49 4.27
C TYR A 152 -12.97 -12.57 4.96
N GLU A 153 -12.12 -13.24 4.20
CA GLU A 153 -10.93 -13.89 4.73
C GLU A 153 -9.81 -12.86 4.95
N LEU A 154 -8.95 -13.19 5.90
CA LEU A 154 -7.84 -12.36 6.36
C LEU A 154 -6.52 -12.94 5.86
N PHE A 155 -5.80 -12.17 5.06
CA PHE A 155 -4.47 -12.51 4.56
C PHE A 155 -3.42 -11.91 5.50
N VAL A 156 -2.57 -12.76 6.09
CA VAL A 156 -1.58 -12.35 7.10
C VAL A 156 -0.17 -12.57 6.58
N LYS A 157 0.59 -11.49 6.39
CA LYS A 157 2.03 -11.56 6.16
C LYS A 157 2.74 -11.86 7.47
N TRP A 158 3.66 -12.82 7.45
CA TRP A 158 4.60 -13.06 8.54
C TRP A 158 5.94 -12.46 8.18
N ASP A 159 6.44 -11.61 9.07
CA ASP A 159 7.73 -10.96 8.91
C ASP A 159 8.75 -11.61 9.86
N PRO A 160 9.89 -12.09 9.36
CA PRO A 160 10.96 -12.59 10.20
C PRO A 160 11.62 -11.42 10.96
N SER A 161 12.09 -11.66 12.18
CA SER A 161 12.69 -10.63 13.05
C SER A 161 13.98 -10.01 12.51
N ASN A 162 14.54 -10.58 11.44
CA ASN A 162 15.70 -10.07 10.72
C ASN A 162 15.33 -9.63 9.29
N SER A 163 14.10 -9.17 9.06
CA SER A 163 13.75 -8.46 7.83
C SER A 163 14.56 -7.17 7.69
N HIS A 164 14.80 -6.74 6.46
CA HIS A 164 15.68 -5.61 6.17
C HIS A 164 14.99 -4.55 5.32
N ASP A 165 15.25 -3.29 5.64
CA ASP A 165 15.17 -2.24 4.61
C ASP A 165 16.19 -2.56 3.51
N VAL A 166 15.90 -2.17 2.26
CA VAL A 166 16.78 -2.48 1.13
C VAL A 166 18.19 -1.88 1.25
N SER A 167 18.38 -0.86 2.10
CA SER A 167 19.69 -0.26 2.39
C SER A 167 20.54 -1.04 3.40
N HIS A 168 20.00 -2.09 4.01
CA HIS A 168 20.68 -2.92 5.01
C HIS A 168 21.14 -4.26 4.42
N SER A 169 22.37 -4.66 4.77
CA SER A 169 22.94 -5.97 4.45
C SER A 169 22.49 -7.03 5.45
N GLY A 170 22.41 -8.28 5.01
CA GLY A 170 22.08 -9.43 5.84
C GLY A 170 21.09 -10.38 5.17
N TYR A 171 21.21 -11.67 5.51
CA TYR A 171 20.22 -12.68 5.15
C TYR A 171 18.92 -12.48 5.91
N THR A 172 17.79 -12.72 5.26
CA THR A 172 16.48 -12.74 5.93
C THR A 172 15.94 -14.16 6.02
N GLY A 173 15.08 -14.41 7.02
CA GLY A 173 14.16 -15.56 6.96
C GLY A 173 13.20 -15.47 5.75
N PRO A 174 12.56 -16.57 5.35
CA PRO A 174 11.50 -16.55 4.34
C PRO A 174 10.31 -15.68 4.76
N VAL A 175 9.59 -15.15 3.78
CA VAL A 175 8.29 -14.50 4.00
C VAL A 175 7.18 -15.55 3.88
N TYR A 176 6.21 -15.51 4.80
CA TYR A 176 5.00 -16.32 4.70
C TYR A 176 3.75 -15.45 4.52
N LEU A 177 2.78 -15.94 3.75
CA LEU A 177 1.43 -15.36 3.66
C LEU A 177 0.40 -16.43 3.99
N ASP A 178 -0.36 -16.23 5.05
CA ASP A 178 -1.46 -17.11 5.43
C ASP A 178 -2.80 -16.54 4.95
N CYS A 179 -3.76 -17.41 4.67
CA CYS A 179 -5.16 -17.04 4.49
C CYS A 179 -6.01 -17.69 5.61
N TYR A 180 -6.70 -16.88 6.40
CA TYR A 180 -7.55 -17.32 7.51
C TYR A 180 -9.01 -16.92 7.31
N ARG A 181 -9.93 -17.80 7.67
CA ARG A 181 -11.31 -17.39 7.97
C ARG A 181 -11.38 -16.67 9.31
N LEU A 182 -12.41 -15.84 9.51
CA LEU A 182 -12.63 -15.12 10.77
C LEU A 182 -12.77 -16.04 12.01
N ASP A 183 -13.13 -17.30 11.82
CA ASP A 183 -13.20 -18.30 12.90
C ASP A 183 -11.84 -18.88 13.33
N GLY A 184 -10.74 -18.48 12.68
CA GLY A 184 -9.39 -18.96 12.97
C GLY A 184 -8.98 -20.22 12.19
N THR A 185 -9.80 -20.67 11.23
CA THR A 185 -9.43 -21.73 10.28
C THR A 185 -8.35 -21.22 9.32
N LEU A 186 -7.16 -21.83 9.36
CA LEU A 186 -6.09 -21.60 8.39
C LEU A 186 -6.39 -22.39 7.10
N LEU A 187 -6.59 -21.70 5.98
CA LEU A 187 -6.84 -22.34 4.69
C LEU A 187 -5.54 -22.89 4.09
N TYR A 188 -4.51 -22.04 4.02
CA TYR A 188 -3.19 -22.38 3.50
C TYR A 188 -2.16 -21.32 3.91
N ARG A 189 -0.89 -21.66 3.68
CA ARG A 189 0.27 -20.77 3.76
C ARG A 189 1.00 -20.75 2.42
N ILE A 190 1.32 -19.58 1.90
CA ILE A 190 2.34 -19.40 0.87
C ILE A 190 3.68 -19.18 1.58
N ASP A 191 4.67 -20.01 1.25
CA ASP A 191 6.07 -19.84 1.61
C ASP A 191 6.79 -19.30 0.38
N LEU A 192 7.26 -18.05 0.44
CA LEU A 192 7.93 -17.41 -0.69
C LEU A 192 9.34 -17.96 -0.95
N GLY A 193 9.87 -18.78 -0.04
CA GLY A 193 11.18 -19.38 -0.15
C GLY A 193 12.31 -18.37 0.09
N VAL A 194 13.53 -18.80 -0.24
CA VAL A 194 14.75 -18.02 0.05
C VAL A 194 15.04 -16.92 -0.98
N ASN A 195 14.41 -17.00 -2.16
CA ASN A 195 14.68 -16.11 -3.28
C ASN A 195 13.79 -14.86 -3.31
N ILE A 196 13.01 -14.66 -2.25
CA ILE A 196 12.29 -13.41 -1.96
C ILE A 196 12.78 -12.89 -0.61
N ARG A 197 13.45 -11.75 -0.61
CA ARG A 197 13.98 -11.11 0.60
C ARG A 197 12.84 -10.51 1.43
N ALA A 198 12.95 -10.56 2.75
CA ALA A 198 11.96 -10.01 3.67
C ALA A 198 12.23 -8.53 3.99
N GLY A 199 11.17 -7.73 3.99
CA GLY A 199 11.22 -6.29 4.28
C GLY A 199 10.07 -5.54 3.60
N ALA A 200 9.84 -4.31 4.03
CA ALA A 200 8.70 -3.49 3.59
C ALA A 200 8.64 -3.31 2.06
N HIS A 201 9.78 -3.14 1.40
CA HIS A 201 9.84 -2.78 -0.02
C HIS A 201 9.82 -3.97 -0.99
N TYR A 202 9.86 -5.22 -0.51
CA TYR A 202 9.94 -6.41 -1.35
C TYR A 202 8.57 -6.98 -1.74
N THR A 203 7.90 -7.67 -0.80
CA THR A 203 6.66 -8.39 -1.09
C THR A 203 5.47 -7.45 -0.99
N GLN A 204 4.95 -7.05 -2.15
CA GLN A 204 3.68 -6.33 -2.29
C GLN A 204 2.64 -7.34 -2.81
N PHE A 205 1.61 -7.64 -2.00
CA PHE A 205 0.61 -8.66 -2.32
C PHE A 205 -0.77 -8.03 -2.47
N LEU A 206 -1.49 -8.39 -3.53
CA LEU A 206 -2.83 -7.89 -3.83
C LEU A 206 -3.85 -9.00 -3.63
N VAL A 207 -4.94 -8.67 -2.94
CA VAL A 207 -6.09 -9.56 -2.72
C VAL A 207 -7.34 -8.90 -3.27
N TYR A 208 -7.90 -9.48 -4.33
CA TYR A 208 -9.05 -8.91 -5.04
C TYR A 208 -9.71 -9.94 -5.97
N ASP A 209 -11.00 -9.77 -6.26
CA ASP A 209 -11.72 -10.53 -7.31
C ASP A 209 -11.44 -9.90 -8.68
N PHE A 210 -10.35 -10.34 -9.33
CA PHE A 210 -9.88 -9.72 -10.56
C PHE A 210 -10.72 -10.14 -11.78
N ASP A 211 -11.23 -11.37 -11.83
CA ASP A 211 -11.99 -11.86 -12.99
C ASP A 211 -13.52 -11.64 -12.89
N GLY A 212 -14.05 -11.49 -11.68
CA GLY A 212 -15.45 -11.20 -11.40
C GLY A 212 -16.31 -12.41 -11.15
N ASP A 213 -15.72 -13.55 -10.81
CA ASP A 213 -16.45 -14.75 -10.46
C ASP A 213 -17.07 -14.69 -9.04
N GLY A 214 -16.79 -13.61 -8.30
CA GLY A 214 -17.25 -13.36 -6.94
C GLY A 214 -16.33 -13.95 -5.87
N ARG A 215 -15.09 -14.35 -6.22
CA ARG A 215 -14.07 -14.88 -5.31
C ARG A 215 -12.76 -14.17 -5.54
N ALA A 216 -12.12 -13.74 -4.46
CA ALA A 216 -10.83 -13.08 -4.53
C ALA A 216 -9.69 -14.04 -4.94
N GLU A 217 -8.77 -13.55 -5.76
CA GLU A 217 -7.45 -14.11 -5.96
C GLU A 217 -6.39 -13.39 -5.13
N LEU A 218 -5.23 -14.04 -5.02
CA LEU A 218 -4.01 -13.46 -4.48
C LEU A 218 -2.99 -13.30 -5.62
N MET A 219 -2.46 -12.09 -5.83
CA MET A 219 -1.41 -11.81 -6.82
C MET A 219 -0.19 -11.15 -6.19
N LEU A 220 1.01 -11.67 -6.49
CA LEU A 220 2.27 -11.15 -5.96
C LEU A 220 3.49 -11.65 -6.73
N LYS A 221 4.61 -10.95 -6.51
CA LYS A 221 5.94 -11.38 -6.97
C LYS A 221 6.36 -12.67 -6.27
N THR A 222 6.85 -13.64 -7.05
CA THR A 222 7.37 -14.92 -6.56
C THR A 222 8.70 -15.24 -7.25
N ALA A 223 9.34 -16.33 -6.83
CA ALA A 223 10.63 -16.79 -7.35
C ALA A 223 10.74 -18.31 -7.24
N PRO A 224 11.78 -18.95 -7.80
CA PRO A 224 12.05 -20.37 -7.54
C PRO A 224 12.06 -20.68 -6.04
N GLY A 225 11.45 -21.78 -5.66
CA GLY A 225 11.28 -22.20 -4.27
C GLY A 225 10.01 -21.69 -3.60
N THR A 226 9.25 -20.77 -4.21
CA THR A 226 7.93 -20.39 -3.71
C THR A 226 6.97 -21.59 -3.77
N ARG A 227 6.20 -21.82 -2.69
CA ARG A 227 5.26 -22.95 -2.58
C ARG A 227 4.03 -22.65 -1.73
N THR A 228 2.95 -23.36 -1.99
CA THR A 228 1.75 -23.39 -1.16
C THR A 228 1.78 -24.60 -0.24
N ILE A 229 1.50 -24.39 1.04
CA ILE A 229 1.39 -25.41 2.09
C ILE A 229 -0.06 -25.45 2.57
N ARG A 230 -0.68 -26.63 2.56
CA ARG A 230 -2.04 -26.84 3.08
C ARG A 230 -2.02 -27.52 4.44
N TYR A 231 -3.07 -27.27 5.21
CA TYR A 231 -3.24 -27.79 6.56
C TYR A 231 -4.55 -28.58 6.71
N ASP A 232 -4.57 -29.56 7.60
CA ASP A 232 -5.81 -30.19 8.06
C ASP A 232 -6.46 -29.38 9.21
N ALA A 233 -7.63 -29.84 9.66
CA ALA A 233 -8.37 -29.21 10.77
C ALA A 233 -7.60 -29.22 12.10
N ASP A 234 -6.64 -30.14 12.27
CA ASP A 234 -5.77 -30.23 13.45
C ASP A 234 -4.50 -29.38 13.28
N ARG A 235 -4.42 -28.55 12.22
CA ARG A 235 -3.30 -27.67 11.87
C ARG A 235 -2.00 -28.39 11.53
N ASN A 236 -2.07 -29.66 11.10
CA ASN A 236 -0.91 -30.38 10.57
C ASN A 236 -0.74 -30.08 9.08
N ARG A 237 0.52 -29.98 8.61
CA ARG A 237 0.81 -29.83 7.18
C ARG A 237 0.42 -31.13 6.44
N VAL A 238 -0.39 -31.01 5.40
CA VAL A 238 -0.86 -32.16 4.60
C VAL A 238 -0.25 -32.23 3.21
N SER A 239 0.09 -31.10 2.60
CA SER A 239 0.70 -31.04 1.27
C SER A 239 1.47 -29.75 1.07
N GLU A 240 2.50 -29.82 0.23
CA GLU A 240 3.17 -28.64 -0.33
C GLU A 240 3.21 -28.73 -1.86
N THR A 241 3.14 -27.59 -2.55
CA THR A 241 3.19 -27.53 -4.02
C THR A 241 3.93 -26.28 -4.45
N PHE A 242 5.03 -26.44 -5.17
CA PHE A 242 5.80 -25.33 -5.72
C PHE A 242 5.02 -24.62 -6.84
N VAL A 243 5.20 -23.30 -6.89
CA VAL A 243 4.88 -22.50 -8.08
C VAL A 243 5.74 -22.99 -9.23
N ARG A 244 5.16 -23.19 -10.41
CA ARG A 244 5.90 -23.70 -11.57
C ARG A 244 7.00 -22.73 -11.99
N LEU A 245 8.17 -23.29 -12.30
CA LEU A 245 9.19 -22.59 -13.07
C LEU A 245 8.66 -22.38 -14.49
N LEU A 246 9.05 -21.27 -15.12
CA LEU A 246 8.76 -21.08 -16.53
C LEU A 246 9.59 -22.07 -17.37
N PRO A 247 9.07 -22.62 -18.48
CA PRO A 247 9.78 -23.62 -19.28
C PRO A 247 11.19 -23.17 -19.69
N GLU A 248 11.36 -21.89 -20.05
CA GLU A 248 12.66 -21.34 -20.41
C GLU A 248 13.66 -21.33 -19.25
N ASP A 249 13.20 -21.21 -18.00
CA ASP A 249 14.08 -21.26 -16.83
C ASP A 249 14.47 -22.70 -16.50
N GLU A 250 13.54 -23.65 -16.64
CA GLU A 250 13.84 -25.08 -16.50
C GLU A 250 14.88 -25.54 -17.53
N GLU A 251 14.72 -25.10 -18.78
CA GLU A 251 15.64 -25.33 -19.90
C GLU A 251 17.00 -24.67 -19.66
N ALA A 252 17.03 -23.48 -19.07
CA ALA A 252 18.25 -22.79 -18.63
C ALA A 252 18.91 -23.44 -17.40
N GLY A 253 18.27 -24.45 -16.79
CA GLY A 253 18.83 -25.24 -15.70
C GLY A 253 18.37 -24.81 -14.29
N CYS A 254 17.47 -23.83 -14.18
CA CYS A 254 16.91 -23.40 -12.90
C CYS A 254 16.17 -24.56 -12.21
N ARG A 255 16.30 -24.63 -10.89
CA ARG A 255 15.63 -25.60 -10.02
C ARG A 255 14.94 -24.88 -8.86
N GLN A 256 13.98 -25.56 -8.23
CA GLN A 256 13.23 -24.98 -7.11
C GLN A 256 14.11 -24.80 -5.86
N GLU A 257 15.16 -25.60 -5.76
CA GLU A 257 16.10 -25.61 -4.65
C GLU A 257 17.26 -24.62 -4.80
N ASP A 258 17.33 -23.90 -5.93
CA ASP A 258 18.38 -22.91 -6.17
C ASP A 258 18.28 -21.79 -5.12
N ASP A 259 19.43 -21.35 -4.60
CA ASP A 259 19.56 -20.26 -3.65
C ASP A 259 20.36 -19.12 -4.31
N TYR A 260 19.66 -18.05 -4.66
CA TYR A 260 20.25 -16.88 -5.31
C TYR A 260 20.68 -15.79 -4.32
N ARG A 261 20.63 -16.06 -3.01
CA ARG A 261 21.12 -15.13 -1.98
C ARG A 261 22.64 -15.08 -1.99
N MET A 262 23.19 -13.91 -2.25
CA MET A 262 24.65 -13.74 -2.28
C MET A 262 25.26 -13.79 -0.89
N SER A 263 26.32 -14.57 -0.71
CA SER A 263 27.29 -14.29 0.36
C SER A 263 28.18 -13.11 -0.02
N SER A 264 28.96 -12.59 0.94
CA SER A 264 29.98 -11.58 0.66
C SER A 264 31.00 -12.01 -0.39
N ARG A 265 31.33 -13.29 -0.43
CA ARG A 265 32.21 -13.87 -1.45
C ARG A 265 31.54 -13.93 -2.83
N ASP A 266 30.27 -14.31 -2.88
CA ASP A 266 29.53 -14.37 -4.14
C ASP A 266 29.36 -12.97 -4.75
N TYR A 267 29.17 -11.95 -3.90
CA TYR A 267 29.10 -10.57 -4.36
C TYR A 267 30.45 -10.04 -4.87
N GLU A 268 31.56 -10.37 -4.21
CA GLU A 268 32.90 -10.05 -4.73
C GLU A 268 33.17 -10.72 -6.09
N GLU A 269 32.75 -11.98 -6.25
CA GLU A 269 32.85 -12.70 -7.52
C GLU A 269 31.96 -12.03 -8.59
N HIS A 270 30.72 -11.69 -8.25
CA HIS A 270 29.79 -10.98 -9.14
C HIS A 270 30.37 -9.66 -9.65
N LEU A 271 30.95 -8.84 -8.76
CA LEU A 271 31.62 -7.60 -9.17
C LEU A 271 32.85 -7.85 -10.05
N THR A 272 33.60 -8.91 -9.77
CA THR A 272 34.77 -9.28 -10.57
C THR A 272 34.36 -9.67 -11.99
N GLU A 273 33.29 -10.45 -12.14
CA GLU A 273 32.75 -10.79 -13.46
C GLU A 273 32.19 -9.56 -14.18
N LEU A 274 31.48 -8.66 -13.48
CA LEU A 274 31.05 -7.37 -14.04
C LEU A 274 32.25 -6.55 -14.56
N PHE A 275 33.33 -6.48 -13.79
CA PHE A 275 34.51 -5.71 -14.15
C PHE A 275 35.28 -6.36 -15.31
N LEU A 276 35.42 -7.68 -15.30
CA LEU A 276 36.03 -8.47 -16.38
C LEU A 276 35.37 -8.15 -17.73
N HIS A 277 34.04 -8.07 -17.74
CA HIS A 277 33.22 -7.80 -18.92
C HIS A 277 32.83 -6.32 -19.09
N TRP A 278 33.48 -5.39 -18.39
CA TRP A 278 33.16 -3.95 -18.47
C TRP A 278 33.14 -3.41 -19.90
N HIS A 279 34.08 -3.84 -20.73
CA HIS A 279 34.20 -3.44 -22.13
C HIS A 279 33.02 -3.90 -23.02
N GLU A 280 32.21 -4.85 -22.55
CA GLU A 280 31.02 -5.38 -23.22
C GLU A 280 29.73 -4.71 -22.74
N HIS A 281 29.79 -3.92 -21.65
CA HIS A 281 28.61 -3.27 -21.10
C HIS A 281 27.99 -2.28 -22.12
N GLU A 282 26.67 -2.28 -22.25
CA GLU A 282 25.96 -1.53 -23.29
C GLU A 282 26.25 -0.02 -23.29
N GLU A 283 26.33 0.58 -22.11
CA GLU A 283 26.67 2.00 -21.93
C GLU A 283 28.14 2.32 -22.26
N VAL A 284 29.05 1.36 -22.08
CA VAL A 284 30.47 1.50 -22.42
C VAL A 284 30.66 1.40 -23.93
N ILE A 285 30.03 0.40 -24.57
CA ILE A 285 30.00 0.26 -26.03
C ILE A 285 29.41 1.50 -26.69
N ALA A 286 28.36 2.07 -26.10
CA ALA A 286 27.72 3.27 -26.62
C ALA A 286 28.52 4.57 -26.37
N GLY A 287 29.65 4.50 -25.64
CA GLY A 287 30.48 5.65 -25.30
C GLY A 287 29.81 6.62 -24.32
N ARG A 288 28.80 6.16 -23.58
CA ARG A 288 28.10 6.94 -22.54
C ARG A 288 28.79 6.83 -21.20
N TRP A 289 29.42 5.69 -20.92
CA TRP A 289 30.28 5.48 -19.75
C TRP A 289 31.77 5.43 -20.13
N PRO A 290 32.68 5.65 -19.16
CA PRO A 290 34.11 5.55 -19.41
C PRO A 290 34.53 4.17 -19.91
N ALA A 291 35.49 4.14 -20.82
CA ALA A 291 35.97 2.90 -21.44
C ALA A 291 36.78 2.02 -20.47
N ALA A 292 37.26 2.60 -19.37
CA ALA A 292 38.00 1.93 -18.32
C ALA A 292 37.42 2.25 -16.94
N LEU A 293 37.45 1.28 -16.03
CA LEU A 293 36.96 1.41 -14.65
C LEU A 293 37.82 2.40 -13.86
N GLU A 294 39.12 2.47 -14.13
CA GLU A 294 40.00 3.47 -13.52
C GLU A 294 39.51 4.90 -13.79
N GLU A 295 38.99 5.16 -14.99
CA GLU A 295 38.40 6.46 -15.35
C GLU A 295 37.10 6.70 -14.57
N CYS A 296 36.27 5.66 -14.38
CA CYS A 296 35.10 5.74 -13.50
C CYS A 296 35.48 6.11 -12.06
N PHE A 297 36.60 5.58 -11.56
CA PHE A 297 37.07 5.82 -10.20
C PHE A 297 37.92 7.09 -10.05
N GLY A 298 38.23 7.78 -11.16
CA GLY A 298 39.05 8.99 -11.15
C GLY A 298 40.54 8.73 -10.87
N ILE A 299 41.06 7.55 -11.23
CA ILE A 299 42.47 7.18 -11.10
C ILE A 299 43.15 7.00 -12.46
N GLU A 300 44.48 7.05 -12.49
CA GLU A 300 45.25 6.79 -13.71
C GLU A 300 45.06 5.35 -14.17
N ARG A 301 44.87 5.16 -15.48
CA ARG A 301 44.73 3.85 -16.11
C ARG A 301 45.98 2.99 -15.91
N ARG A 302 45.77 1.75 -15.46
CA ARG A 302 46.85 0.80 -15.14
C ARG A 302 46.79 -0.46 -15.99
N TYR A 303 45.62 -0.80 -16.53
CA TYR A 303 45.39 -2.06 -17.22
C TYR A 303 44.97 -1.89 -18.68
N GLU A 304 45.16 -2.97 -19.45
CA GLU A 304 44.67 -3.09 -20.82
C GLU A 304 43.29 -3.76 -20.82
N TYR A 305 42.44 -3.37 -21.77
CA TYR A 305 41.08 -3.90 -21.93
C TYR A 305 41.01 -4.71 -23.24
N PRO A 306 40.31 -5.87 -23.30
CA PRO A 306 39.57 -6.51 -22.21
C PRO A 306 40.47 -6.93 -21.05
N LEU A 307 39.96 -6.80 -19.82
CA LEU A 307 40.74 -7.10 -18.63
C LEU A 307 41.08 -8.60 -18.57
N SER A 308 42.24 -8.92 -18.01
CA SER A 308 42.47 -10.27 -17.52
C SER A 308 41.68 -10.48 -16.22
N ARG A 309 41.38 -11.75 -15.88
CA ARG A 309 40.76 -12.10 -14.59
C ARG A 309 41.54 -11.53 -13.40
N GLU A 310 42.87 -11.60 -13.44
CA GLU A 310 43.75 -11.07 -12.38
C GLU A 310 43.62 -9.54 -12.24
N ASP A 311 43.51 -8.82 -13.36
CA ASP A 311 43.37 -7.36 -13.33
C ASP A 311 41.96 -6.93 -12.87
N ALA A 312 40.92 -7.68 -13.26
CA ALA A 312 39.56 -7.49 -12.77
C ALA A 312 39.49 -7.68 -11.25
N GLU A 313 40.08 -8.75 -10.70
CA GLU A 313 40.14 -8.99 -9.24
C GLU A 313 40.85 -7.86 -8.50
N ARG A 314 41.94 -7.31 -9.07
CA ARG A 314 42.65 -6.16 -8.48
C ARG A 314 41.80 -4.89 -8.48
N LEU A 315 41.03 -4.65 -9.55
CA LEU A 315 40.10 -3.51 -9.62
C LEU A 315 38.90 -3.70 -8.69
N THR A 316 38.37 -4.91 -8.55
CA THR A 316 37.32 -5.24 -7.56
C THR A 316 37.79 -4.98 -6.15
N ALA A 317 39.00 -5.45 -5.79
CA ALA A 317 39.57 -5.19 -4.48
C ALA A 317 39.78 -3.68 -4.25
N TYR A 318 40.29 -2.95 -5.25
CA TYR A 318 40.40 -1.49 -5.16
C TYR A 318 39.03 -0.83 -4.96
N PHE A 319 38.00 -1.27 -5.68
CA PHE A 319 36.65 -0.74 -5.53
C PHE A 319 36.10 -0.95 -4.11
N LEU A 320 36.17 -2.19 -3.62
CA LEU A 320 35.64 -2.59 -2.31
C LEU A 320 36.40 -1.97 -1.13
N ASP A 321 37.73 -1.89 -1.22
CA ASP A 321 38.59 -1.55 -0.08
C ASP A 321 39.04 -0.09 -0.07
N VAL A 322 38.98 0.60 -1.22
CA VAL A 322 39.49 1.96 -1.37
C VAL A 322 38.44 2.91 -1.90
N TYR A 323 37.91 2.65 -3.10
CA TYR A 323 37.00 3.59 -3.75
C TYR A 323 35.69 3.77 -2.96
N ALA A 324 34.96 2.69 -2.71
CA ALA A 324 33.67 2.76 -2.03
C ALA A 324 33.80 3.34 -0.61
N PRO A 325 34.76 2.90 0.24
CA PRO A 325 34.97 3.52 1.55
C PRO A 325 35.39 5.00 1.49
N SER A 326 36.11 5.43 0.44
CA SER A 326 36.48 6.84 0.27
C SER A 326 35.28 7.75 -0.02
N ARG A 327 34.19 7.19 -0.58
CA ARG A 327 32.94 7.89 -0.87
C ARG A 327 32.09 8.05 0.39
N SER A 328 32.10 7.05 1.26
CA SER A 328 31.43 7.05 2.56
C SER A 328 31.96 5.91 3.43
N GLU A 329 32.22 6.19 4.71
CA GLU A 329 32.61 5.18 5.71
C GLU A 329 31.53 4.09 5.92
N ARG A 330 30.30 4.35 5.48
CA ARG A 330 29.16 3.42 5.53
C ARG A 330 29.16 2.41 4.39
N ASN A 331 29.99 2.59 3.37
CA ASN A 331 30.09 1.66 2.23
C ASN A 331 30.91 0.42 2.61
N ARG A 332 30.33 -0.46 3.42
CA ARG A 332 30.97 -1.70 3.91
C ARG A 332 30.67 -2.88 3.00
N LEU A 333 31.07 -2.78 1.74
CA LEU A 333 30.67 -3.75 0.71
C LEU A 333 31.34 -5.14 0.85
N ARG A 334 32.40 -5.26 1.67
CA ARG A 334 32.95 -6.56 2.11
C ARG A 334 32.02 -7.33 3.05
N GLU A 335 31.05 -6.64 3.65
CA GLU A 335 30.02 -7.21 4.54
C GLU A 335 28.68 -7.39 3.80
N PHE A 336 28.65 -7.22 2.47
CA PHE A 336 27.42 -7.31 1.67
C PHE A 336 26.97 -8.77 1.52
N GLU A 337 25.78 -9.10 1.99
CA GLU A 337 25.23 -10.45 1.91
C GLU A 337 23.69 -10.46 1.99
N GLY A 338 23.09 -11.58 1.58
CA GLY A 338 21.66 -11.86 1.71
C GLY A 338 20.76 -11.23 0.65
N PHE A 339 21.32 -10.49 -0.31
CA PHE A 339 20.60 -9.94 -1.45
C PHE A 339 20.43 -10.96 -2.58
N ILE A 340 19.37 -10.81 -3.38
CA ILE A 340 19.07 -11.62 -4.55
C ILE A 340 19.17 -10.75 -5.81
N LEU A 341 20.39 -10.65 -6.36
CA LEU A 341 20.71 -9.78 -7.49
C LEU A 341 20.63 -10.51 -8.85
N SER A 342 20.36 -11.81 -8.85
CA SER A 342 20.25 -12.66 -10.03
C SER A 342 19.10 -13.65 -9.87
N GLY A 343 18.99 -14.58 -10.83
CA GLY A 343 17.91 -15.57 -10.85
C GLY A 343 16.58 -15.02 -11.40
N PRO A 344 15.67 -15.94 -11.78
CA PRO A 344 14.40 -15.56 -12.37
C PRO A 344 13.44 -14.95 -11.34
N GLU A 345 12.63 -14.01 -11.79
CA GLU A 345 11.55 -13.38 -11.01
C GLU A 345 10.22 -13.62 -11.70
N TYR A 346 9.19 -13.89 -10.92
CA TYR A 346 7.86 -14.24 -11.42
C TYR A 346 6.77 -13.35 -10.84
N LEU A 347 5.65 -13.25 -11.56
CA LEU A 347 4.37 -12.79 -11.04
C LEU A 347 3.42 -13.99 -11.06
N THR A 348 2.78 -14.27 -9.93
CA THR A 348 1.89 -15.43 -9.80
C THR A 348 0.51 -15.00 -9.33
N VAL A 349 -0.51 -15.58 -9.96
CA VAL A 349 -1.91 -15.55 -9.51
C VAL A 349 -2.20 -16.85 -8.78
N PHE A 350 -2.73 -16.74 -7.57
CA PHE A 350 -3.16 -17.85 -6.74
C PHE A 350 -4.66 -17.81 -6.53
N ARG A 351 -5.31 -18.98 -6.54
CA ARG A 351 -6.71 -19.12 -6.11
C ARG A 351 -6.82 -18.76 -4.64
N GLY A 352 -7.64 -17.76 -4.30
CA GLY A 352 -7.73 -17.27 -2.92
C GLY A 352 -8.23 -18.29 -1.91
N GLU A 353 -9.06 -19.27 -2.31
CA GLU A 353 -9.60 -20.26 -1.36
C GLU A 353 -8.56 -21.33 -0.97
N THR A 354 -7.64 -21.65 -1.88
CA THR A 354 -6.81 -22.87 -1.76
C THR A 354 -5.32 -22.63 -1.86
N GLY A 355 -4.91 -21.41 -2.24
CA GLY A 355 -3.54 -21.04 -2.54
C GLY A 355 -2.97 -21.76 -3.75
N GLU A 356 -3.79 -22.40 -4.58
CA GLU A 356 -3.31 -23.09 -5.77
C GLU A 356 -2.85 -22.08 -6.83
N GLU A 357 -1.67 -22.31 -7.40
CA GLU A 357 -1.19 -21.56 -8.56
C GLU A 357 -2.19 -21.66 -9.73
N LEU A 358 -2.71 -20.52 -10.18
CA LEU A 358 -3.54 -20.41 -11.38
C LEU A 358 -2.68 -20.13 -12.61
N GLN A 359 -1.78 -19.15 -12.52
CA GLN A 359 -0.81 -18.85 -13.56
C GLN A 359 0.43 -18.16 -12.99
N THR A 360 1.58 -18.49 -13.57
CA THR A 360 2.85 -17.78 -13.35
C THR A 360 3.35 -17.23 -14.68
N ILE A 361 3.79 -15.97 -14.65
CA ILE A 361 4.45 -15.29 -15.77
C ILE A 361 5.76 -14.65 -15.29
N ARG A 362 6.59 -14.18 -16.23
CA ARG A 362 7.78 -13.40 -15.90
C ARG A 362 7.38 -12.10 -15.19
N TYR A 363 8.03 -11.77 -14.08
CA TYR A 363 7.79 -10.48 -13.41
C TYR A 363 8.24 -9.31 -14.30
N LYS A 364 7.38 -8.30 -14.42
CA LYS A 364 7.67 -7.04 -15.10
C LYS A 364 7.18 -5.90 -14.20
N PRO A 365 7.96 -4.81 -14.01
CA PRO A 365 9.25 -4.52 -14.63
C PRO A 365 10.40 -5.43 -14.14
N GLY A 366 11.22 -5.92 -15.08
CA GLY A 366 12.31 -6.85 -14.77
C GLY A 366 13.51 -6.17 -14.09
N ARG A 367 14.36 -6.98 -13.44
CA ARG A 367 15.52 -6.51 -12.66
C ARG A 367 16.59 -5.80 -13.50
N HIS A 368 16.86 -6.31 -14.70
CA HIS A 368 17.97 -5.89 -15.59
C HIS A 368 19.37 -6.21 -15.04
N ASP A 369 19.77 -5.63 -13.90
CA ASP A 369 21.09 -5.80 -13.29
C ASP A 369 21.02 -5.71 -11.74
N ASP A 370 22.15 -5.60 -11.07
CA ASP A 370 22.23 -5.49 -9.60
C ASP A 370 21.88 -4.10 -9.03
N GLY A 371 21.38 -3.19 -9.87
CA GLY A 371 21.12 -1.80 -9.50
C GLY A 371 22.05 -0.80 -10.19
N LEU A 372 23.05 -1.25 -10.95
CA LEU A 372 24.00 -0.38 -11.66
C LEU A 372 23.29 0.65 -12.54
N MET A 373 22.38 0.23 -13.42
CA MET A 373 21.56 1.10 -14.27
C MET A 373 20.44 1.80 -13.50
N TRP A 374 20.01 1.25 -12.37
CA TRP A 374 19.06 1.90 -11.46
C TRP A 374 19.69 3.03 -10.62
N GLY A 375 21.01 3.20 -10.68
CA GLY A 375 21.73 4.28 -10.00
C GLY A 375 22.13 3.95 -8.55
N ASP A 376 22.17 2.67 -8.19
CA ASP A 376 22.53 2.22 -6.84
C ASP A 376 24.00 2.44 -6.47
N TYR A 377 24.84 2.62 -7.49
CA TYR A 377 26.27 2.86 -7.34
C TYR A 377 26.66 4.34 -7.48
N SER A 378 25.77 5.22 -7.96
CA SER A 378 26.15 6.56 -8.39
C SER A 378 26.19 7.58 -7.25
N TRP A 379 25.54 7.26 -6.13
CA TRP A 379 25.44 8.12 -4.96
C TRP A 379 26.67 7.99 -4.05
N ASN A 380 26.79 8.83 -3.02
CA ASN A 380 27.90 8.73 -2.06
C ASN A 380 27.79 7.44 -1.22
N ARG A 381 26.57 7.06 -0.87
CA ARG A 381 26.27 5.75 -0.31
C ARG A 381 26.01 4.80 -1.49
N ILE A 382 26.81 3.75 -1.57
CA ILE A 382 26.74 2.73 -2.63
C ILE A 382 25.93 1.57 -2.06
N GLU A 383 24.77 1.30 -2.66
CA GLU A 383 23.77 0.38 -2.11
C GLU A 383 23.21 -0.54 -3.21
N PRO A 384 24.00 -1.53 -3.66
CA PRO A 384 23.54 -2.52 -4.64
C PRO A 384 22.26 -3.19 -4.17
N GLY A 385 21.30 -3.41 -5.07
CA GLY A 385 20.00 -3.98 -4.72
C GLY A 385 19.04 -3.02 -4.01
N ASN A 386 19.30 -1.71 -3.95
CA ASN A 386 18.43 -0.74 -3.29
C ASN A 386 17.29 -0.26 -4.19
N ARG A 387 17.58 0.61 -5.17
CA ARG A 387 16.57 1.24 -6.04
C ARG A 387 15.91 0.21 -6.93
N VAL A 388 16.68 -0.80 -7.35
CA VAL A 388 16.15 -1.90 -8.16
C VAL A 388 15.08 -2.68 -7.40
N ASP A 389 15.21 -2.92 -6.08
CA ASP A 389 14.23 -3.71 -5.31
C ASP A 389 13.22 -2.84 -4.53
N ARG A 390 12.88 -1.68 -5.10
CA ARG A 390 11.78 -0.85 -4.66
C ARG A 390 10.49 -1.23 -5.39
N PHE A 391 9.65 -2.05 -4.79
CA PHE A 391 8.40 -2.49 -5.39
C PHE A 391 7.18 -1.75 -4.81
N LEU A 392 6.18 -1.51 -5.66
CA LEU A 392 4.84 -1.09 -5.25
C LEU A 392 3.80 -1.94 -5.99
N ALA A 393 2.58 -2.01 -5.47
CA ALA A 393 1.45 -2.65 -6.13
C ALA A 393 0.15 -1.91 -5.83
N GLY A 394 -0.87 -2.10 -6.66
CA GLY A 394 -2.20 -1.55 -6.44
C GLY A 394 -3.28 -2.23 -7.29
N VAL A 395 -4.54 -1.97 -6.95
CA VAL A 395 -5.70 -2.36 -7.76
C VAL A 395 -6.32 -1.09 -8.32
N ALA A 396 -6.71 -1.10 -9.60
CA ALA A 396 -7.33 0.05 -10.24
C ALA A 396 -8.43 -0.35 -11.22
N TYR A 397 -9.52 0.42 -11.25
CA TYR A 397 -10.60 0.29 -12.23
C TYR A 397 -10.27 1.10 -13.50
N LEU A 398 -9.28 0.64 -14.27
CA LEU A 398 -8.72 1.35 -15.43
C LEU A 398 -9.68 1.48 -16.61
N ASP A 399 -10.75 0.67 -16.66
CA ASP A 399 -11.83 0.77 -17.65
C ASP A 399 -13.16 1.27 -17.03
N GLY A 400 -13.10 1.74 -15.79
CA GLY A 400 -14.25 2.18 -14.98
C GLY A 400 -15.20 1.07 -14.53
N THR A 401 -14.87 -0.21 -14.76
CA THR A 401 -15.76 -1.35 -14.50
C THR A 401 -15.08 -2.52 -13.81
N ASN A 402 -13.95 -3.00 -14.34
CA ASN A 402 -13.24 -4.17 -13.86
C ASN A 402 -11.95 -3.78 -13.12
N PRO A 403 -11.58 -4.50 -12.06
CA PRO A 403 -10.30 -4.30 -11.37
C PRO A 403 -9.13 -4.86 -12.18
N TYR A 404 -8.04 -4.09 -12.23
CA TYR A 404 -6.76 -4.43 -12.83
C TYR A 404 -5.68 -4.41 -11.75
N ALA A 405 -4.73 -5.35 -11.84
CA ALA A 405 -3.56 -5.35 -10.98
C ALA A 405 -2.47 -4.44 -11.56
N VAL A 406 -1.91 -3.55 -10.74
CA VAL A 406 -0.78 -2.70 -11.11
C VAL A 406 0.43 -3.11 -10.27
N PHE A 407 1.54 -3.44 -10.92
CA PHE A 407 2.81 -3.73 -10.26
C PHE A 407 3.89 -2.77 -10.75
N ALA A 408 4.69 -2.24 -9.82
CA ALA A 408 5.71 -1.25 -10.13
C ALA A 408 7.06 -1.58 -9.52
N ARG A 409 8.12 -1.08 -10.16
CA ARG A 409 9.52 -1.20 -9.73
C ARG A 409 10.26 0.11 -9.95
N GLY A 410 10.92 0.59 -8.89
CA GLY A 410 11.72 1.82 -8.85
C GLY A 410 10.88 3.09 -8.77
N TYR A 411 11.38 4.08 -8.03
CA TYR A 411 10.77 5.42 -7.95
C TYR A 411 11.77 6.56 -7.73
N TYR A 412 12.99 6.28 -7.25
CA TYR A 412 14.04 7.29 -7.04
C TYR A 412 14.72 7.74 -8.34
N THR A 413 14.84 6.84 -9.32
CA THR A 413 15.48 7.07 -10.61
C THR A 413 14.56 6.56 -11.71
N ARG A 414 14.85 5.42 -12.35
CA ARG A 414 13.88 4.76 -13.21
C ARG A 414 12.65 4.38 -12.40
N ALA A 415 11.49 4.67 -12.95
CA ALA A 415 10.20 4.33 -12.41
C ALA A 415 9.38 3.66 -13.49
N ALA A 416 8.87 2.47 -13.18
CA ALA A 416 8.07 1.70 -14.11
C ALA A 416 6.88 1.03 -13.41
N ALA A 417 5.72 1.07 -14.04
CA ALA A 417 4.48 0.45 -13.60
C ALA A 417 3.84 -0.31 -14.77
N VAL A 418 3.27 -1.48 -14.49
CA VAL A 418 2.62 -2.35 -15.47
C VAL A 418 1.24 -2.72 -14.96
N ALA A 419 0.23 -2.55 -15.81
CA ALA A 419 -1.13 -2.97 -15.52
C ALA A 419 -1.46 -4.32 -16.17
N TYR A 420 -2.14 -5.18 -15.42
CA TYR A 420 -2.59 -6.49 -15.85
C TYR A 420 -4.08 -6.67 -15.62
N GLY A 421 -4.76 -7.18 -16.65
CA GLY A 421 -6.10 -7.77 -16.50
C GLY A 421 -6.01 -9.27 -16.31
N TRP A 422 -6.94 -9.84 -15.53
CA TRP A 422 -7.08 -11.28 -15.32
C TRP A 422 -8.47 -11.73 -15.77
N ASP A 423 -8.53 -12.74 -16.66
CA ASP A 423 -9.79 -13.27 -17.22
C ASP A 423 -10.18 -14.64 -16.63
N GLY A 424 -9.62 -15.00 -15.47
CA GLY A 424 -9.79 -16.30 -14.82
C GLY A 424 -8.88 -17.40 -15.37
N LYS A 425 -8.09 -17.09 -16.41
CA LYS A 425 -7.23 -18.06 -17.10
C LYS A 425 -5.86 -17.51 -17.47
N SER A 426 -5.80 -16.25 -17.88
CA SER A 426 -4.59 -15.61 -18.39
C SER A 426 -4.47 -14.15 -17.95
N LEU A 427 -3.30 -13.80 -17.42
CA LEU A 427 -2.85 -12.44 -17.25
C LEU A 427 -2.58 -11.83 -18.61
N ARG A 428 -3.10 -10.62 -18.82
CA ARG A 428 -2.85 -9.82 -20.01
C ARG A 428 -2.30 -8.47 -19.59
N GLU A 429 -1.10 -8.16 -20.05
CA GLU A 429 -0.56 -6.81 -19.94
C GLU A 429 -1.46 -5.85 -20.73
N LEU A 430 -1.96 -4.82 -20.05
CA LEU A 430 -2.75 -3.75 -20.66
C LEU A 430 -1.83 -2.64 -21.18
N TRP A 431 -0.97 -2.13 -20.30
CA TRP A 431 0.03 -1.11 -20.60
C TRP A 431 1.25 -1.23 -19.68
N CYS A 432 2.34 -0.57 -20.07
CA CYS A 432 3.57 -0.43 -19.29
C CYS A 432 4.04 1.03 -19.36
N ALA A 433 3.89 1.77 -18.26
CA ALA A 433 4.42 3.11 -18.10
C ALA A 433 5.85 2.99 -17.57
N ASP A 434 6.85 3.34 -18.37
CA ASP A 434 8.27 3.17 -18.01
C ASP A 434 9.07 4.41 -18.37
N SER A 435 9.65 5.06 -17.36
CA SER A 435 10.44 6.27 -17.56
C SER A 435 11.68 6.04 -18.42
N GLY A 436 12.12 4.79 -18.62
CA GLY A 436 13.44 4.49 -19.11
C GLY A 436 14.51 4.86 -18.07
N TRP A 437 15.76 4.77 -18.47
CA TRP A 437 16.90 4.96 -17.58
C TRP A 437 17.17 6.44 -17.36
N VAL A 438 17.39 6.84 -16.10
CA VAL A 438 18.00 8.13 -15.81
C VAL A 438 19.47 8.01 -16.21
N ARG A 439 19.83 8.59 -17.37
CA ARG A 439 21.17 8.41 -17.92
C ARG A 439 22.23 8.99 -17.00
N MET A 440 23.27 8.20 -16.80
CA MET A 440 24.46 8.56 -16.05
C MET A 440 25.65 8.63 -17.01
N ASN A 441 26.56 9.57 -16.81
CA ASN A 441 27.84 9.54 -17.53
C ASN A 441 28.88 8.64 -16.86
N ASN A 442 28.65 8.24 -15.62
CA ASN A 442 29.48 7.32 -14.86
C ASN A 442 28.58 6.68 -13.78
N PRO A 443 28.42 5.35 -13.74
CA PRO A 443 27.51 4.72 -12.78
C PRO A 443 28.03 4.73 -11.35
N PHE A 444 29.32 5.06 -11.12
CA PHE A 444 29.92 5.12 -9.78
C PHE A 444 30.03 6.55 -9.21
N ALA A 445 29.90 7.56 -10.08
CA ALA A 445 29.97 8.97 -9.71
C ALA A 445 29.29 9.85 -10.77
N ASP A 446 27.97 9.69 -10.93
CA ASP A 446 27.23 10.45 -11.93
C ASP A 446 27.32 11.95 -11.66
N THR A 447 27.69 12.69 -12.70
CA THR A 447 27.77 14.16 -12.67
C THR A 447 26.73 14.82 -13.55
N LEU A 448 25.99 14.06 -14.37
CA LEU A 448 24.89 14.61 -15.16
C LEU A 448 23.72 15.05 -14.29
N ARG A 449 23.39 14.25 -13.26
CA ARG A 449 22.27 14.52 -12.33
C ARG A 449 20.97 14.82 -13.08
N LEU A 450 20.72 14.05 -14.13
CA LEU A 450 19.48 14.15 -14.89
C LEU A 450 18.30 13.77 -13.99
N ARG A 451 17.15 14.35 -14.29
CA ARG A 451 15.92 14.18 -13.49
C ARG A 451 14.87 13.34 -14.18
N ASP A 452 14.97 13.24 -15.50
CA ASP A 452 14.07 12.47 -16.33
C ASP A 452 14.79 11.21 -16.80
N GLY A 453 14.03 10.13 -16.91
CA GLY A 453 14.46 8.96 -17.67
C GLY A 453 14.46 9.25 -19.17
N ASP A 454 15.08 8.38 -19.94
CA ASP A 454 15.26 8.59 -21.38
C ASP A 454 14.09 8.15 -22.27
N SER A 455 12.97 7.73 -21.67
CA SER A 455 11.70 7.55 -22.37
C SER A 455 11.14 8.91 -22.84
N PRO A 456 10.88 9.09 -24.16
CA PRO A 456 10.35 10.36 -24.67
C PRO A 456 8.96 10.73 -24.14
N SER A 457 8.14 9.73 -23.80
CA SER A 457 6.75 9.93 -23.36
C SER A 457 6.56 9.81 -21.84
N HIS A 458 7.43 9.05 -21.17
CA HIS A 458 7.26 8.72 -19.75
C HIS A 458 8.44 9.15 -18.87
N GLY A 459 9.49 9.74 -19.45
CA GLY A 459 10.73 10.10 -18.74
C GLY A 459 10.51 10.97 -17.51
N SER A 460 9.46 11.80 -17.51
CA SER A 460 9.08 12.66 -16.38
C SER A 460 8.61 11.91 -15.14
N LEU A 461 8.27 10.63 -15.23
CA LEU A 461 7.89 9.78 -14.09
C LEU A 461 9.08 9.50 -13.14
N ALA A 462 10.30 9.53 -13.67
CA ALA A 462 11.51 9.26 -12.90
C ALA A 462 11.65 10.18 -11.67
N GLY A 463 12.01 9.62 -10.53
CA GLY A 463 12.28 10.36 -9.30
C GLY A 463 11.07 10.93 -8.55
N GLN A 464 9.83 10.59 -8.94
CA GLN A 464 8.60 11.18 -8.37
C GLN A 464 7.83 10.25 -7.43
N GLY A 465 8.05 8.94 -7.48
CA GLY A 465 7.25 7.98 -6.71
C GLY A 465 7.46 8.09 -5.20
N ALA A 466 6.47 7.68 -4.43
CA ALA A 466 6.51 7.62 -2.97
C ALA A 466 6.80 6.19 -2.49
N HIS A 467 6.95 5.99 -1.18
CA HIS A 467 6.88 4.65 -0.56
C HIS A 467 5.45 4.10 -0.47
N SER A 468 4.59 4.52 -1.38
CA SER A 468 3.20 4.10 -1.54
C SER A 468 2.71 4.56 -2.92
N LEU A 469 1.51 4.17 -3.28
CA LEU A 469 0.74 4.78 -4.36
C LEU A 469 -0.69 4.99 -3.89
N SER A 470 -1.46 5.79 -4.61
CA SER A 470 -2.90 5.87 -4.44
C SER A 470 -3.59 5.69 -5.78
N VAL A 471 -4.87 5.33 -5.74
CA VAL A 471 -5.67 5.05 -6.93
C VAL A 471 -7.02 5.72 -6.76
N ALA A 472 -7.38 6.59 -7.70
CA ALA A 472 -8.61 7.38 -7.66
C ALA A 472 -8.99 7.85 -9.06
N ASP A 473 -10.28 8.07 -9.29
CA ASP A 473 -10.79 8.83 -10.45
C ASP A 473 -10.54 10.31 -10.17
N VAL A 474 -9.42 10.83 -10.65
CA VAL A 474 -8.97 12.19 -10.32
C VAL A 474 -9.50 13.22 -11.31
N ASP A 475 -9.83 12.82 -12.53
CA ASP A 475 -10.30 13.73 -13.59
C ASP A 475 -11.81 13.64 -13.89
N GLY A 476 -12.50 12.67 -13.30
CA GLY A 476 -13.95 12.50 -13.36
C GLY A 476 -14.44 11.80 -14.62
N ASP A 477 -13.58 11.08 -15.35
CA ASP A 477 -13.97 10.33 -16.55
C ASP A 477 -14.59 8.95 -16.23
N GLY A 478 -14.50 8.53 -14.98
CA GLY A 478 -15.03 7.28 -14.46
C GLY A 478 -14.03 6.12 -14.44
N CYS A 479 -12.81 6.31 -14.92
CA CYS A 479 -11.69 5.40 -14.75
C CYS A 479 -10.88 5.83 -13.52
N GLN A 480 -9.97 4.98 -13.06
CA GLN A 480 -9.06 5.35 -11.98
C GLN A 480 -7.64 5.52 -12.50
N GLU A 481 -7.00 6.60 -12.07
CA GLU A 481 -5.61 6.93 -12.33
C GLU A 481 -4.73 6.41 -11.20
N ILE A 482 -3.43 6.27 -11.49
CA ILE A 482 -2.43 5.87 -10.49
C ILE A 482 -1.66 7.11 -10.04
N VAL A 483 -1.93 7.58 -8.83
CA VAL A 483 -1.17 8.65 -8.18
C VAL A 483 0.12 8.05 -7.63
N TYR A 484 1.17 8.14 -8.43
CA TYR A 484 2.50 7.60 -8.17
C TYR A 484 3.38 8.65 -7.49
N GLY A 485 3.04 8.98 -6.24
CA GLY A 485 3.70 10.02 -5.46
C GLY A 485 3.45 11.42 -6.02
N ALA A 486 4.48 12.05 -6.59
CA ALA A 486 4.44 13.40 -7.14
C ALA A 486 4.08 13.46 -8.65
N ALA A 487 3.81 12.33 -9.27
CA ALA A 487 3.31 12.20 -10.64
C ALA A 487 2.04 11.35 -10.67
N THR A 488 1.24 11.49 -11.73
CA THR A 488 0.03 10.70 -11.94
C THR A 488 0.09 10.05 -13.31
N ILE A 489 -0.11 8.74 -13.33
CA ILE A 489 -0.25 7.92 -14.54
C ILE A 489 -1.74 7.82 -14.83
N ASP A 490 -2.14 8.14 -16.05
CA ASP A 490 -3.52 8.06 -16.52
C ASP A 490 -4.00 6.60 -16.61
N HIS A 491 -5.32 6.36 -16.67
CA HIS A 491 -5.89 5.01 -16.73
C HIS A 491 -5.40 4.20 -17.94
N ASP A 492 -4.99 4.87 -19.02
CA ASP A 492 -4.43 4.28 -20.25
C ASP A 492 -2.91 4.04 -20.22
N GLY A 493 -2.24 4.41 -19.11
CA GLY A 493 -0.80 4.25 -18.93
C GLY A 493 0.04 5.42 -19.45
N SER A 494 -0.56 6.48 -19.98
CA SER A 494 0.14 7.73 -20.27
C SER A 494 0.46 8.52 -18.99
N ILE A 495 1.33 9.52 -19.06
CA ILE A 495 1.61 10.40 -17.92
C ILE A 495 0.65 11.59 -17.98
N ALA A 496 -0.34 11.63 -17.08
CA ALA A 496 -1.25 12.77 -16.96
C ALA A 496 -0.46 14.03 -16.59
N TYR A 497 0.39 13.95 -15.57
CA TYR A 497 1.32 15.00 -15.20
C TYR A 497 2.46 14.50 -14.30
N SER A 498 3.52 15.31 -14.19
CA SER A 498 4.62 15.15 -13.24
C SER A 498 4.90 16.49 -12.58
N SER A 499 4.66 16.59 -11.28
CA SER A 499 4.59 17.87 -10.57
C SER A 499 5.97 18.44 -10.24
N GLY A 500 6.07 19.77 -10.20
CA GLY A 500 7.28 20.47 -9.80
C GLY A 500 7.02 21.94 -9.47
N GLY A 501 8.08 22.67 -9.15
CA GLY A 501 8.00 24.06 -8.73
C GLY A 501 9.35 24.77 -8.83
N ILE A 502 9.34 26.06 -8.53
CA ILE A 502 10.57 26.87 -8.49
C ILE A 502 11.20 26.74 -7.12
N LEU A 503 12.50 26.43 -7.10
CA LEU A 503 13.30 26.38 -5.89
C LEU A 503 13.35 27.77 -5.21
N PRO A 504 12.95 27.89 -3.94
CA PRO A 504 12.90 29.17 -3.24
C PRO A 504 14.27 29.64 -2.75
N GLU A 505 14.34 30.85 -2.20
CA GLU A 505 15.51 31.31 -1.45
C GLU A 505 15.83 30.35 -0.28
N GLY A 506 17.11 30.08 -0.03
CA GLY A 506 17.58 29.10 0.96
C GLY A 506 17.69 27.66 0.45
N SER A 507 17.15 27.37 -0.73
CA SER A 507 17.37 26.09 -1.42
C SER A 507 18.78 25.99 -2.02
N SER A 508 19.10 24.82 -2.56
CA SER A 508 20.38 24.53 -3.22
C SER A 508 20.63 25.29 -4.53
N SER A 509 19.56 25.76 -5.20
CA SER A 509 19.67 26.52 -6.46
C SER A 509 18.43 27.42 -6.67
N PRO A 510 18.32 28.53 -5.91
CA PRO A 510 17.15 29.41 -5.95
C PRO A 510 16.83 29.91 -7.37
N GLY A 511 15.55 29.90 -7.73
CA GLY A 511 15.04 30.31 -9.05
C GLY A 511 15.06 29.23 -10.13
N ALA A 512 15.69 28.08 -9.90
CA ALA A 512 15.64 26.94 -10.82
C ALA A 512 14.33 26.13 -10.64
N TYR A 513 13.77 25.61 -11.73
CA TYR A 513 12.68 24.63 -11.63
C TYR A 513 13.22 23.32 -11.09
N ALA A 514 12.46 22.64 -10.22
CA ALA A 514 12.72 21.32 -9.66
C ALA A 514 11.45 20.46 -9.65
N LYS A 515 11.61 19.14 -9.79
CA LYS A 515 10.54 18.19 -9.46
C LYS A 515 10.22 18.29 -7.97
N LEU A 516 8.99 17.96 -7.58
CA LEU A 516 8.67 17.82 -6.15
C LEU A 516 9.47 16.65 -5.55
N GLY A 517 9.50 15.55 -6.29
CA GLY A 517 10.26 14.35 -5.98
C GLY A 517 9.59 13.45 -4.94
N HIS A 518 10.33 12.40 -4.59
CA HIS A 518 9.95 11.34 -3.66
C HIS A 518 9.47 11.83 -2.27
N GLY A 519 8.67 10.98 -1.61
CA GLY A 519 8.12 11.22 -0.28
C GLY A 519 7.59 9.97 0.42
N ASP A 520 7.30 10.13 1.71
CA ASP A 520 7.00 9.04 2.65
C ASP A 520 5.53 8.89 3.04
N ALA A 521 4.71 9.90 2.77
CA ALA A 521 3.28 9.88 3.05
C ALA A 521 2.48 10.57 1.94
N LEU A 522 1.39 9.94 1.53
CA LEU A 522 0.57 10.31 0.38
C LEU A 522 -0.90 10.09 0.71
N HIS A 523 -1.72 11.13 0.53
CA HIS A 523 -3.17 11.09 0.77
C HIS A 523 -3.89 11.68 -0.44
N VAL A 524 -4.82 10.92 -1.01
CA VAL A 524 -5.68 11.38 -2.11
C VAL A 524 -7.12 11.31 -1.62
N ALA A 525 -7.76 12.46 -1.49
CA ALA A 525 -9.09 12.56 -0.92
C ALA A 525 -9.78 13.85 -1.35
N ASN A 526 -11.07 13.95 -1.10
CA ASN A 526 -11.75 15.24 -1.10
C ASN A 526 -11.37 15.97 0.21
N ILE A 527 -10.31 16.78 0.18
CA ILE A 527 -9.76 17.50 1.34
C ILE A 527 -10.50 18.82 1.51
N ASP A 528 -10.74 19.51 0.39
CA ASP A 528 -11.47 20.77 0.31
C ASP A 528 -12.85 20.55 -0.36
N PRO A 529 -13.90 20.24 0.42
CA PRO A 529 -15.22 19.89 -0.14
C PRO A 529 -15.97 21.02 -0.84
N ASP A 530 -15.41 22.23 -0.79
CA ASP A 530 -15.91 23.41 -1.48
C ASP A 530 -15.16 23.66 -2.81
N ARG A 531 -14.11 22.89 -3.09
CA ARG A 531 -13.45 22.78 -4.40
C ARG A 531 -13.99 21.54 -5.15
N PRO A 532 -14.27 21.62 -6.46
CA PRO A 532 -14.58 20.45 -7.26
C PRO A 532 -13.35 19.56 -7.46
N GLY A 533 -13.54 18.25 -7.41
CA GLY A 533 -12.47 17.26 -7.61
C GLY A 533 -11.88 16.74 -6.30
N LEU A 534 -10.75 16.06 -6.43
CA LEU A 534 -9.95 15.56 -5.31
C LEU A 534 -8.66 16.37 -5.18
N GLU A 535 -8.02 16.27 -4.02
CA GLU A 535 -6.70 16.81 -3.77
C GLU A 535 -5.70 15.73 -3.35
N ILE A 536 -4.42 16.00 -3.60
CA ILE A 536 -3.30 15.17 -3.15
C ILE A 536 -2.51 15.94 -2.09
N PHE A 537 -2.52 15.45 -0.85
CA PHE A 537 -1.61 15.91 0.19
C PHE A 537 -0.42 14.95 0.30
N MET A 538 0.80 15.47 0.14
CA MET A 538 2.02 14.67 0.14
C MET A 538 3.17 15.43 0.80
N VAL A 539 4.03 14.70 1.51
CA VAL A 539 5.30 15.21 2.06
C VAL A 539 6.50 14.79 1.19
N HIS A 540 7.64 15.47 1.29
CA HIS A 540 8.78 15.30 0.39
C HIS A 540 10.12 15.21 1.16
N GLU A 541 11.00 14.31 0.74
CA GLU A 541 12.27 14.02 1.44
C GLU A 541 13.44 14.92 1.02
N ASN A 542 13.36 15.54 -0.15
CA ASN A 542 14.54 16.12 -0.83
C ASN A 542 15.08 17.42 -0.21
N GLY A 543 14.43 17.97 0.84
CA GLY A 543 14.86 19.17 1.57
C GLY A 543 15.24 20.33 0.64
N VAL A 544 16.45 20.88 0.82
CA VAL A 544 16.99 21.98 -0.01
C VAL A 544 17.05 21.71 -1.53
N HIS A 545 16.83 20.48 -1.98
CA HIS A 545 16.80 20.10 -3.40
C HIS A 545 15.38 20.03 -3.98
N ALA A 546 14.33 20.20 -3.17
CA ALA A 546 12.94 20.30 -3.60
C ALA A 546 12.36 21.71 -3.34
N PRO A 547 11.31 22.09 -4.10
CA PRO A 547 10.65 23.38 -3.90
C PRO A 547 9.81 23.43 -2.63
N TYR A 548 9.35 22.27 -2.13
CA TYR A 548 8.48 22.13 -0.97
C TYR A 548 8.86 20.91 -0.13
N GLY A 549 8.68 20.98 1.19
CA GLY A 549 8.69 19.83 2.09
C GLY A 549 7.32 19.14 2.21
N TYR A 550 6.23 19.84 1.90
CA TYR A 550 4.91 19.25 1.70
C TYR A 550 4.10 20.04 0.68
N THR A 551 3.15 19.38 0.01
CA THR A 551 2.24 19.99 -0.95
C THR A 551 0.81 19.51 -0.75
N LEU A 552 -0.16 20.41 -0.93
CA LEU A 552 -1.52 20.09 -1.34
C LEU A 552 -1.63 20.44 -2.82
N ARG A 553 -2.06 19.47 -3.64
CA ARG A 553 -2.19 19.62 -5.09
C ARG A 553 -3.60 19.30 -5.54
N ASP A 554 -4.02 19.95 -6.62
CA ASP A 554 -5.18 19.48 -7.38
C ASP A 554 -4.87 18.11 -7.99
N ALA A 555 -5.73 17.11 -7.76
CA ALA A 555 -5.46 15.73 -8.15
C ALA A 555 -5.54 15.51 -9.67
N ALA A 556 -6.36 16.27 -10.39
CA ALA A 556 -6.51 16.14 -11.84
C ALA A 556 -5.35 16.76 -12.62
N THR A 557 -4.77 17.84 -12.11
CA THR A 557 -3.81 18.68 -12.84
C THR A 557 -2.40 18.69 -12.27
N GLY A 558 -2.23 18.28 -11.01
CA GLY A 558 -0.95 18.36 -10.30
C GLY A 558 -0.54 19.76 -9.86
N GLU A 559 -1.41 20.77 -10.06
CA GLU A 559 -1.14 22.14 -9.64
C GLU A 559 -1.00 22.21 -8.12
N VAL A 560 0.12 22.77 -7.64
CA VAL A 560 0.33 23.01 -6.20
C VAL A 560 -0.57 24.15 -5.75
N LEU A 561 -1.57 23.83 -4.92
CA LEU A 561 -2.50 24.78 -4.33
C LEU A 561 -1.88 25.45 -3.10
N HIS A 562 -1.29 24.62 -2.22
CA HIS A 562 -0.64 25.03 -0.99
C HIS A 562 0.62 24.19 -0.75
N GLY A 563 1.60 24.75 -0.05
CA GLY A 563 2.82 24.04 0.32
C GLY A 563 3.80 24.97 1.01
N ALA A 564 4.76 24.39 1.71
CA ALA A 564 5.85 25.14 2.32
C ALA A 564 7.19 24.47 2.05
N PHE A 565 8.23 25.28 1.95
CA PHE A 565 9.62 24.82 1.84
C PHE A 565 10.10 24.21 3.18
N ALA A 566 10.94 23.19 3.08
CA ALA A 566 11.69 22.62 4.19
C ALA A 566 13.16 22.48 3.77
N ASP A 567 14.09 22.73 4.69
CA ASP A 567 15.53 22.56 4.44
C ASP A 567 15.97 21.09 4.61
N GLY A 568 15.21 20.29 5.34
CA GLY A 568 15.39 18.86 5.52
C GLY A 568 14.22 18.01 5.02
N ASP A 569 14.33 16.72 5.28
CA ASP A 569 13.31 15.71 4.99
C ASP A 569 12.08 15.88 5.90
N VAL A 570 10.90 15.97 5.30
CA VAL A 570 9.60 15.88 5.98
C VAL A 570 9.03 14.48 5.76
N GLY A 571 9.29 13.58 6.71
CA GLY A 571 9.02 12.15 6.52
C GLY A 571 7.62 11.66 6.88
N ARG A 572 6.72 12.51 7.36
CA ARG A 572 5.34 12.11 7.74
C ARG A 572 4.32 13.20 7.42
N GLY A 573 3.15 12.78 6.95
CA GLY A 573 2.00 13.64 6.69
C GLY A 573 0.68 12.92 6.95
N MET A 574 -0.36 13.67 7.31
CA MET A 574 -1.69 13.13 7.56
C MET A 574 -2.79 14.16 7.23
N ILE A 575 -3.96 13.64 6.89
CA ILE A 575 -5.19 14.42 6.71
C ILE A 575 -6.31 13.91 7.62
N GLY A 576 -7.25 14.77 7.95
CA GLY A 576 -8.46 14.38 8.68
C GLY A 576 -9.21 15.54 9.28
N GLN A 577 -10.52 15.40 9.46
CA GLN A 577 -11.30 16.39 10.22
C GLN A 577 -11.15 16.10 11.71
N VAL A 578 -10.24 16.83 12.35
CA VAL A 578 -9.96 16.76 13.80
C VAL A 578 -10.46 18.01 14.54
N VAL A 579 -10.82 19.05 13.79
CA VAL A 579 -11.45 20.29 14.29
C VAL A 579 -12.76 20.51 13.52
N PRO A 580 -13.90 19.95 13.99
CA PRO A 580 -15.19 20.00 13.27
C PRO A 580 -15.69 21.40 12.91
N ASP A 581 -15.28 22.42 13.67
CA ASP A 581 -15.69 23.81 13.43
C ASP A 581 -14.91 24.48 12.27
N VAL A 582 -13.96 23.77 11.64
CA VAL A 582 -13.20 24.21 10.48
C VAL A 582 -13.54 23.31 9.28
N ARG A 583 -14.07 23.92 8.22
CA ARG A 583 -14.51 23.22 6.99
C ARG A 583 -13.33 22.50 6.31
N GLY A 584 -13.61 21.28 5.83
CA GLY A 584 -12.64 20.44 5.12
C GLY A 584 -11.82 19.54 6.05
N LEU A 585 -11.00 18.69 5.44
CA LEU A 585 -10.03 17.86 6.15
C LEU A 585 -8.82 18.74 6.49
N GLN A 586 -8.43 18.77 7.76
CA GLN A 586 -7.20 19.44 8.16
C GLN A 586 -5.98 18.63 7.68
N MET A 587 -4.84 19.31 7.51
CA MET A 587 -3.59 18.73 7.07
C MET A 587 -2.49 19.01 8.09
N TRP A 588 -1.58 18.07 8.29
CA TRP A 588 -0.39 18.28 9.11
C TRP A 588 0.75 17.35 8.70
N SER A 589 1.98 17.75 9.03
CA SER A 589 3.19 16.99 8.77
C SER A 589 4.08 16.92 10.01
N SER A 590 5.09 16.05 10.01
CA SER A 590 6.21 16.19 10.94
C SER A 590 6.99 17.48 10.65
N GLU A 591 7.73 17.96 11.64
CA GLU A 591 8.66 19.09 11.45
C GLU A 591 9.88 18.66 10.61
N ASP A 592 10.42 17.48 10.90
CA ASP A 592 11.45 16.79 10.11
C ASP A 592 11.31 15.25 10.29
N ILE A 593 12.16 14.45 9.63
CA ILE A 593 12.18 12.97 9.67
C ILE A 593 12.51 12.37 11.05
N HIS A 594 13.21 13.10 11.92
CA HIS A 594 13.63 12.65 13.25
C HIS A 594 12.70 13.17 14.37
N SER A 595 11.90 14.19 14.07
CA SER A 595 11.03 14.84 15.02
C SER A 595 9.76 14.03 15.29
N ARG A 596 9.36 13.97 16.57
CA ARG A 596 8.01 13.57 16.97
C ARG A 596 7.03 14.75 16.99
N ASP A 597 7.55 15.96 16.87
CA ASP A 597 6.75 17.18 16.81
C ASP A 597 6.25 17.42 15.37
N THR A 598 5.09 18.08 15.29
CA THR A 598 4.42 18.37 14.02
C THR A 598 4.68 19.81 13.58
N GLY A 599 4.68 20.08 12.27
CA GLY A 599 4.70 21.43 11.71
C GLY A 599 3.49 22.31 12.07
N GLY A 600 2.49 21.73 12.74
CA GLY A 600 1.24 22.36 13.15
C GLY A 600 0.06 21.91 12.29
N LEU A 601 -1.14 22.28 12.73
CA LEU A 601 -2.38 21.91 12.08
C LEU A 601 -2.80 23.00 11.09
N LEU A 602 -3.07 22.60 9.84
CA LEU A 602 -3.49 23.48 8.75
C LEU A 602 -4.93 23.18 8.33
N SER A 603 -5.68 24.19 7.89
CA SER A 603 -6.96 24.01 7.22
C SER A 603 -6.76 23.47 5.80
N ALA A 604 -7.83 23.00 5.16
CA ALA A 604 -7.81 22.61 3.75
C ALA A 604 -7.36 23.76 2.81
N LYS A 605 -7.45 25.02 3.27
CA LYS A 605 -7.01 26.22 2.55
C LYS A 605 -5.56 26.62 2.87
N GLY A 606 -4.81 25.80 3.61
CA GLY A 606 -3.42 26.06 4.01
C GLY A 606 -3.25 27.07 5.15
N GLU A 607 -4.33 27.45 5.84
CA GLU A 607 -4.26 28.40 6.95
C GLU A 607 -3.89 27.66 8.25
N ARG A 608 -2.95 28.20 9.03
CA ARG A 608 -2.58 27.58 10.31
C ARG A 608 -3.67 27.74 11.37
N ILE A 609 -4.14 26.62 11.91
CA ILE A 609 -5.20 26.53 12.93
C ILE A 609 -4.59 26.44 14.33
N ASP A 610 -3.64 25.53 14.54
CA ASP A 610 -2.93 25.30 15.82
C ASP A 610 -1.44 25.08 15.55
N ALA A 611 -0.61 25.38 16.54
CA ALA A 611 0.82 25.10 16.48
C ALA A 611 1.14 23.61 16.68
N ARG A 612 0.23 22.87 17.33
CA ARG A 612 0.29 21.41 17.52
C ARG A 612 -0.62 20.71 16.51
N ALA A 613 -0.38 19.43 16.28
CA ALA A 613 -1.29 18.57 15.55
C ALA A 613 -1.33 17.16 16.18
N PRO A 614 -2.28 16.30 15.75
CA PRO A 614 -2.34 14.89 16.15
C PRO A 614 -1.15 14.07 15.64
N GLY A 615 -1.11 12.78 15.98
CA GLY A 615 -0.13 11.84 15.42
C GLY A 615 -0.22 11.71 13.89
N THR A 616 0.87 11.25 13.26
CA THR A 616 1.03 11.20 11.80
C THR A 616 1.21 9.77 11.26
N ASN A 617 0.51 8.81 11.86
CA ASN A 617 0.64 7.39 11.50
C ASN A 617 -0.53 6.91 10.63
N MET A 618 -1.61 6.42 11.24
CA MET A 618 -2.77 5.88 10.54
C MET A 618 -4.03 6.58 11.06
N SER A 619 -4.88 7.07 10.16
CA SER A 619 -6.22 7.55 10.55
C SER A 619 -7.19 6.38 10.72
N ILE A 620 -8.20 6.56 11.56
CA ILE A 620 -9.31 5.62 11.73
C ILE A 620 -10.61 6.38 11.97
N ARG A 621 -11.70 5.93 11.35
CA ARG A 621 -13.07 6.37 11.54
C ARG A 621 -13.69 5.52 12.64
N TRP A 622 -13.48 5.97 13.88
CA TRP A 622 -13.84 5.23 15.08
C TRP A 622 -15.03 5.85 15.82
N ALA A 623 -15.05 7.17 15.97
CA ALA A 623 -16.09 7.87 16.70
C ALA A 623 -17.42 7.92 15.92
N ALA A 624 -18.52 8.04 16.66
CA ALA A 624 -19.86 8.05 16.09
C ALA A 624 -20.20 9.32 15.27
N ASP A 625 -19.40 10.38 15.39
CA ASP A 625 -19.67 11.70 14.83
C ASP A 625 -19.02 11.96 13.45
N MET A 626 -18.33 10.96 12.88
CA MET A 626 -17.59 11.01 11.60
C MET A 626 -16.34 11.89 11.62
N THR A 627 -15.87 12.33 12.80
CA THR A 627 -14.54 12.96 12.91
C THR A 627 -13.42 11.93 12.75
N THR A 628 -12.21 12.41 12.53
CA THR A 628 -11.02 11.56 12.35
C THR A 628 -10.31 11.30 13.67
N GLN A 629 -10.04 10.03 13.97
CA GLN A 629 -9.15 9.61 15.06
C GLN A 629 -7.83 9.09 14.48
N ILE A 630 -6.80 9.01 15.33
CA ILE A 630 -5.46 8.58 14.93
C ILE A 630 -5.03 7.36 15.77
N VAL A 631 -4.51 6.35 15.08
CA VAL A 631 -3.84 5.20 15.70
C VAL A 631 -2.43 5.62 16.10
N ALA A 632 -2.05 5.34 17.35
CA ALA A 632 -0.74 5.59 17.90
C ALA A 632 -0.12 4.30 18.48
N GLY A 633 1.20 4.33 18.66
CA GLY A 633 2.02 3.21 19.11
C GLY A 633 3.11 2.89 18.11
N SER A 634 4.32 2.64 18.61
CA SER A 634 5.48 2.22 17.82
C SER A 634 6.35 1.24 18.60
N PHE A 635 7.10 0.40 17.90
CA PHE A 635 7.93 -0.65 18.53
C PHE A 635 7.15 -1.51 19.55
N ASP A 636 7.53 -1.42 20.82
CA ASP A 636 6.99 -2.19 21.94
C ASP A 636 5.86 -1.48 22.70
N GLU A 637 5.48 -0.27 22.27
CA GLU A 637 4.35 0.47 22.84
C GLU A 637 3.03 -0.26 22.54
N ASP A 638 2.09 -0.19 23.48
CA ASP A 638 0.73 -0.65 23.24
C ASP A 638 0.05 0.27 22.22
N ILE A 639 -0.85 -0.30 21.42
CA ILE A 639 -1.61 0.47 20.43
C ILE A 639 -2.71 1.28 21.12
N GLU A 640 -2.89 2.52 20.67
CA GLU A 640 -3.97 3.41 21.12
C GLU A 640 -4.75 3.98 19.93
N ILE A 641 -6.04 4.26 20.14
CA ILE A 641 -6.80 5.17 19.28
C ILE A 641 -7.01 6.47 20.05
N ASN A 642 -6.61 7.58 19.45
CA ASN A 642 -6.67 8.90 20.06
C ASN A 642 -7.55 9.85 19.23
N ASP A 643 -8.48 10.50 19.91
CA ASP A 643 -9.25 11.62 19.38
C ASP A 643 -8.60 12.94 19.82
N TRP A 644 -8.48 13.89 18.89
CA TRP A 644 -7.79 15.15 19.17
C TRP A 644 -8.45 15.99 20.27
N ARG A 645 -9.79 15.95 20.39
CA ARG A 645 -10.55 16.73 21.38
C ARG A 645 -10.91 15.91 22.61
N ARG A 646 -11.23 14.63 22.45
CA ARG A 646 -11.72 13.73 23.50
C ARG A 646 -10.60 12.94 24.19
N GLY A 647 -9.40 12.92 23.61
CA GLY A 647 -8.27 12.14 24.12
C GLY A 647 -8.37 10.66 23.73
N ARG A 648 -7.74 9.80 24.54
CA ARG A 648 -7.66 8.36 24.25
C ARG A 648 -9.02 7.69 24.29
N MET A 649 -9.38 7.03 23.18
CA MET A 649 -10.62 6.27 23.00
C MET A 649 -10.42 4.77 23.21
N LEU A 650 -9.26 4.24 22.86
CA LEU A 650 -8.91 2.82 23.02
C LEU A 650 -7.45 2.71 23.50
N LEU A 651 -7.20 1.76 24.39
CA LEU A 651 -5.87 1.22 24.69
C LEU A 651 -5.92 -0.31 24.48
N ALA A 652 -5.18 -0.81 23.50
CA ALA A 652 -5.10 -2.22 23.17
C ALA A 652 -3.93 -2.87 23.93
N GLU A 653 -4.09 -3.05 25.25
CA GLU A 653 -3.04 -3.56 26.14
C GLU A 653 -2.50 -4.93 25.68
N GLY A 654 -1.19 -5.04 25.44
CA GLY A 654 -0.57 -6.28 24.97
C GLY A 654 -0.72 -6.55 23.47
N ALA A 655 -1.30 -5.62 22.71
CA ALA A 655 -1.20 -5.58 21.26
C ALA A 655 -0.01 -4.72 20.82
N ARG A 656 0.50 -4.95 19.60
CA ARG A 656 1.67 -4.25 19.07
C ARG A 656 1.46 -3.71 17.67
N SER A 657 2.11 -2.59 17.38
CA SER A 657 2.36 -2.13 16.02
C SER A 657 3.39 -3.01 15.30
N ASN A 658 3.48 -2.78 13.99
CA ASN A 658 4.44 -3.36 13.08
C ASN A 658 5.41 -2.31 12.53
N ASN A 659 6.45 -2.78 11.84
CA ASN A 659 7.34 -1.98 11.00
C ASN A 659 8.11 -0.87 11.77
N GLY A 660 8.49 -1.17 13.02
CA GLY A 660 9.37 -0.33 13.84
C GLY A 660 8.79 1.04 14.14
N THR A 661 9.49 2.10 13.68
CA THR A 661 9.04 3.49 13.85
C THR A 661 7.80 3.82 13.01
N LYS A 662 7.53 3.11 11.91
CA LYS A 662 6.34 3.36 11.09
C LYS A 662 5.07 3.16 11.93
N GLY A 663 5.07 2.16 12.81
CA GLY A 663 4.06 1.98 13.85
C GLY A 663 2.74 1.44 13.31
N ASN A 664 2.77 0.72 12.19
CA ASN A 664 1.54 0.37 11.48
C ASN A 664 0.69 -0.64 12.27
N PRO A 665 -0.64 -0.51 12.29
CA PRO A 665 -1.51 -1.65 12.59
C PRO A 665 -1.34 -2.75 11.53
N CYS A 666 -1.87 -3.94 11.77
CA CYS A 666 -1.90 -4.98 10.74
C CYS A 666 -2.84 -4.57 9.59
N LEU A 667 -4.01 -4.01 9.94
CA LEU A 667 -4.99 -3.46 9.01
C LEU A 667 -5.93 -2.50 9.75
N VAL A 668 -6.38 -1.44 9.06
CA VAL A 668 -7.55 -0.64 9.44
C VAL A 668 -8.53 -0.70 8.27
N ALA A 669 -9.73 -1.23 8.51
CA ALA A 669 -10.76 -1.32 7.48
C ALA A 669 -12.17 -1.54 8.07
N ASP A 670 -13.23 -1.02 7.44
CA ASP A 670 -14.62 -1.47 7.62
C ASP A 670 -14.75 -2.92 7.10
N LEU A 671 -14.53 -3.90 7.98
CA LEU A 671 -14.57 -5.30 7.63
C LEU A 671 -15.95 -5.91 7.86
N PHE A 672 -16.72 -5.37 8.79
CA PHE A 672 -18.09 -5.78 9.13
C PHE A 672 -18.70 -4.70 10.04
N GLY A 673 -19.94 -4.90 10.46
CA GLY A 673 -20.64 -3.86 11.20
C GLY A 673 -21.06 -2.72 10.29
N ASP A 674 -21.11 -1.50 10.83
CA ASP A 674 -21.52 -0.32 10.06
C ASP A 674 -20.30 0.34 9.41
N TRP A 675 -20.43 1.56 8.89
CA TRP A 675 -19.39 2.26 8.12
C TRP A 675 -18.08 2.56 8.88
N ARG A 676 -18.01 2.31 10.20
CA ARG A 676 -16.81 2.57 10.99
C ARG A 676 -15.77 1.48 10.76
N GLU A 677 -14.52 1.87 10.91
CA GLU A 677 -13.40 1.00 10.60
C GLU A 677 -13.01 0.14 11.81
N GLU A 678 -12.81 -1.15 11.61
CA GLU A 678 -12.17 -2.04 12.57
C GLU A 678 -10.66 -1.80 12.63
N LEU A 679 -10.08 -2.02 13.82
CA LEU A 679 -8.64 -2.02 14.04
C LEU A 679 -8.15 -3.47 14.23
N LEU A 680 -7.22 -3.91 13.37
CA LEU A 680 -6.58 -5.21 13.46
C LEU A 680 -5.12 -5.04 13.87
N VAL A 681 -4.74 -5.66 14.99
CA VAL A 681 -3.39 -5.57 15.56
C VAL A 681 -2.96 -6.91 16.13
N ARG A 682 -1.68 -7.28 15.98
CA ARG A 682 -1.17 -8.53 16.54
C ARG A 682 -1.06 -8.46 18.07
N THR A 683 -1.20 -9.59 18.73
CA THR A 683 -0.72 -9.75 20.11
C THR A 683 0.82 -9.62 20.15
N ALA A 684 1.37 -9.25 21.31
CA ALA A 684 2.82 -9.08 21.46
C ALA A 684 3.63 -10.32 21.04
N ASP A 685 3.12 -11.52 21.31
CA ASP A 685 3.72 -12.80 20.92
C ASP A 685 3.32 -13.28 19.51
N SER A 686 2.40 -12.57 18.84
CA SER A 686 1.80 -12.95 17.55
C SER A 686 1.11 -14.32 17.56
N SER A 687 0.55 -14.74 18.68
CA SER A 687 -0.33 -15.92 18.75
C SER A 687 -1.73 -15.64 18.18
N ALA A 688 -2.14 -14.38 18.10
CA ALA A 688 -3.43 -13.96 17.53
C ALA A 688 -3.37 -12.57 16.89
N ILE A 689 -4.36 -12.28 16.03
CA ILE A 689 -4.75 -10.89 15.69
C ILE A 689 -5.93 -10.51 16.57
N ARG A 690 -5.87 -9.34 17.19
CA ARG A 690 -7.01 -8.73 17.87
C ARG A 690 -7.74 -7.80 16.93
N ILE A 691 -9.06 -7.98 16.86
CA ILE A 691 -9.95 -7.20 16.01
C ILE A 691 -10.86 -6.40 16.93
N TYR A 692 -10.72 -5.08 16.89
CA TYR A 692 -11.47 -4.15 17.71
C TYR A 692 -12.55 -3.46 16.90
N LEU A 693 -13.74 -3.31 17.50
CA LEU A 693 -14.89 -2.65 16.89
C LEU A 693 -15.34 -1.43 17.73
N SER A 694 -15.88 -0.39 17.07
CA SER A 694 -16.44 0.77 17.77
C SER A 694 -17.86 0.50 18.27
N THR A 695 -18.08 0.63 19.58
CA THR A 695 -19.38 0.40 20.22
C THR A 695 -20.15 1.69 20.57
N GLU A 696 -19.65 2.85 20.17
CA GLU A 696 -20.37 4.11 20.34
C GLU A 696 -21.59 4.13 19.39
N LEU A 697 -22.80 4.40 19.87
CA LEU A 697 -23.96 4.50 18.99
C LEU A 697 -23.83 5.71 18.06
N THR A 698 -23.92 5.48 16.74
CA THR A 698 -24.04 6.55 15.76
C THR A 698 -25.45 6.67 15.19
N HIS A 699 -25.87 7.93 14.99
CA HIS A 699 -27.10 8.28 14.28
C HIS A 699 -26.82 8.65 12.82
N ARG A 700 -25.70 8.17 12.28
CA ARG A 700 -25.28 8.35 10.89
C ARG A 700 -25.42 7.03 10.15
N LYS A 701 -26.13 7.05 9.04
CA LYS A 701 -26.33 5.91 8.16
C LYS A 701 -25.53 6.12 6.88
N LEU A 702 -24.59 5.22 6.60
CA LEU A 702 -23.73 5.24 5.43
C LEU A 702 -23.55 3.79 4.97
N TYR A 703 -23.42 3.56 3.66
CA TYR A 703 -23.10 2.23 3.17
C TYR A 703 -21.69 1.82 3.61
N THR A 704 -21.40 0.52 3.67
CA THR A 704 -20.07 0.02 4.03
C THR A 704 -18.99 0.67 3.16
N LEU A 705 -17.90 1.17 3.76
CA LEU A 705 -16.82 1.83 3.02
C LEU A 705 -16.17 0.90 1.99
N MET A 706 -16.28 -0.42 2.16
CA MET A 706 -15.84 -1.41 1.17
C MET A 706 -16.64 -1.38 -0.14
N HIS A 707 -17.79 -0.67 -0.18
CA HIS A 707 -18.52 -0.37 -1.42
C HIS A 707 -18.24 1.04 -1.97
N ASP A 708 -17.29 1.79 -1.40
CA ASP A 708 -16.65 2.94 -2.04
C ASP A 708 -15.42 2.45 -2.84
N PRO A 709 -15.40 2.60 -4.18
CA PRO A 709 -14.34 2.00 -4.98
C PRO A 709 -12.93 2.50 -4.65
N GLN A 710 -12.76 3.79 -4.33
CA GLN A 710 -11.47 4.36 -3.96
C GLN A 710 -10.99 3.82 -2.60
N TYR A 711 -11.88 3.76 -1.62
CA TYR A 711 -11.58 3.16 -0.32
C TYR A 711 -11.23 1.67 -0.45
N ARG A 712 -11.99 0.90 -1.24
CA ARG A 712 -11.78 -0.55 -1.39
C ARG A 712 -10.45 -0.89 -2.05
N VAL A 713 -10.05 -0.18 -3.11
CA VAL A 713 -8.70 -0.34 -3.68
C VAL A 713 -7.64 0.16 -2.70
N GLY A 714 -7.96 1.18 -1.89
CA GLY A 714 -7.23 1.61 -0.70
C GLY A 714 -6.83 0.46 0.22
N VAL A 715 -7.81 -0.34 0.61
CA VAL A 715 -7.59 -1.52 1.47
C VAL A 715 -6.71 -2.56 0.78
N ALA A 716 -6.81 -2.70 -0.54
CA ALA A 716 -5.99 -3.64 -1.31
C ALA A 716 -4.50 -3.26 -1.34
N TRP A 717 -4.16 -1.95 -1.32
CA TRP A 717 -2.77 -1.49 -1.31
C TRP A 717 -2.26 -1.07 0.08
N GLN A 718 -3.07 -1.13 1.14
CA GLN A 718 -2.66 -0.68 2.48
C GLN A 718 -1.37 -1.36 3.00
N ASN A 719 -1.10 -2.60 2.60
CA ASN A 719 0.11 -3.36 2.93
C ASN A 719 1.36 -2.94 2.16
N VAL A 720 1.25 -2.02 1.19
CA VAL A 720 2.29 -1.75 0.21
C VAL A 720 3.34 -0.79 0.77
N ALA A 721 4.59 -1.27 0.84
CA ALA A 721 5.75 -0.53 1.32
C ALA A 721 5.52 0.19 2.67
N TYR A 722 5.32 1.52 2.66
CA TYR A 722 4.98 2.27 3.87
C TYR A 722 3.47 2.53 3.88
N ASN A 723 2.75 1.69 4.64
CA ASN A 723 1.29 1.66 4.73
C ASN A 723 0.70 3.07 4.94
N GLN A 724 -0.24 3.46 4.09
CA GLN A 724 -0.99 4.72 4.20
C GLN A 724 -2.47 4.43 4.51
N PRO A 725 -3.19 5.36 5.17
CA PRO A 725 -4.62 5.19 5.41
C PRO A 725 -5.45 5.23 4.12
N CYS A 726 -6.55 4.50 4.13
CA CYS A 726 -7.52 4.49 3.05
C CYS A 726 -8.39 5.75 3.09
N CYS A 727 -8.69 6.31 1.92
CA CYS A 727 -9.54 7.49 1.77
C CYS A 727 -10.74 7.15 0.89
N THR A 728 -11.87 7.79 1.15
CA THR A 728 -13.10 7.64 0.35
C THR A 728 -13.07 8.55 -0.89
N SER A 729 -13.80 8.16 -1.94
CA SER A 729 -14.01 8.99 -3.14
C SER A 729 -14.79 10.29 -2.88
N PHE A 730 -15.48 10.36 -1.74
CA PHE A 730 -16.25 11.52 -1.29
C PHE A 730 -15.70 12.06 0.04
N TYR A 731 -16.10 13.29 0.38
CA TYR A 731 -15.72 13.93 1.64
C TYR A 731 -16.37 13.22 2.84
N LEU A 732 -15.58 12.55 3.68
CA LEU A 732 -16.05 11.82 4.85
C LEU A 732 -15.65 12.54 6.16
N ALA A 733 -16.60 13.30 6.71
CA ALA A 733 -16.43 14.11 7.91
C ALA A 733 -17.77 14.45 8.59
N SER A 734 -17.76 15.11 9.75
CA SER A 734 -18.97 15.39 10.56
C SER A 734 -19.96 16.37 9.92
N ASP A 735 -19.48 17.25 9.04
CA ASP A 735 -20.22 18.25 8.26
C ASP A 735 -20.38 17.84 6.79
N ILE A 736 -20.38 16.54 6.52
CA ILE A 736 -20.63 15.95 5.20
C ILE A 736 -21.95 16.45 4.59
N ASP A 737 -21.89 16.78 3.30
CA ASP A 737 -23.07 16.98 2.47
C ASP A 737 -23.50 15.63 1.90
N TRP A 738 -24.52 15.02 2.51
CA TRP A 738 -25.02 13.71 2.11
C TRP A 738 -25.51 13.63 0.66
N SER A 739 -25.85 14.76 0.03
CA SER A 739 -26.24 14.78 -1.38
C SER A 739 -25.07 14.54 -2.34
N LYS A 740 -23.83 14.66 -1.86
CA LYS A 740 -22.60 14.40 -2.63
C LYS A 740 -22.05 12.99 -2.45
N VAL A 741 -22.66 12.16 -1.59
CA VAL A 741 -22.25 10.76 -1.42
C VAL A 741 -22.78 9.95 -2.62
N PRO A 742 -21.91 9.25 -3.38
CA PRO A 742 -22.33 8.49 -4.55
C PRO A 742 -23.31 7.36 -4.20
N LEU A 743 -24.46 7.30 -4.88
CA LEU A 743 -25.40 6.20 -4.76
C LEU A 743 -25.14 5.14 -5.84
N ALA A 744 -25.83 4.00 -5.73
CA ALA A 744 -25.96 3.09 -6.87
C ALA A 744 -26.96 3.67 -7.88
N ASP A 745 -26.68 3.52 -9.18
CA ASP A 745 -27.55 3.93 -10.28
C ASP A 745 -28.86 3.13 -10.37
#